data_AF-A0A0P1AUC5-F1
#
_entry.id   AF-A0A0P1AUC5-F1
#
_cell.length_a   1.000
_cell.length_b   1.000
_cell.length_c   1.000
_cell.angle_alpha   90.00
_cell.angle_beta   90.00
_cell.angle_gamma   90.00
#
_symmetry.space_group_name_H-M   'P 1'
#
loop_
_entity.id
_entity.type
_entity.pdbx_description
1 polymer ?
#
loop_
_entity_poly.entity_id
_entity_poly.type
_entity_poly.pdbx_seq_one_letter_code
_entity_poly.pdbx_strand_id
1 'polypeptide(L)'
;MMQLLASRSVRSGISEVYLTESLNSTTEFRICAEIHQEIQKLLINQEQEWEGVTGNTLAPNDCKQLIEADVTKARSDDDQKSLCGNSCYASLNAKYKIMLDNSCFDSDDADKKANGQLRAAAYQIACQANADGKYCMPMLDELVKKAGVSFSLCDDIVSELGCCFQSYRQYLQLGTPASVIAVNEAQTECSAKGVQDLNQLCPCVNNQHAFVDTPFCSHASKMSPVLAIVALIIISFFVDTCMTNTQEKTAISIVDGHFVDQFGRIALLRGVNLGGSSKLPYGYGHTDDQNMSDFFDGATHVSFVGRPFPLKEADLHLSRLQRWGFTLLRFVVTWEAIEHAGPGQIDHEYLQYLRAVIEKAADYNMLVYIDPHQDVWSRWTGGDGAPMWTLECIGFEPRNFEVTKAALCLETCGLPASQFPKMIWPTNYGKLACATMFTLFWAGRKYAPKCFVDGVQIQEYLQSHYLSSMAALAQALKGLTNIVGFGTMNEPSCGFIGVTDLEKPVGLFQNGYAPTALQGMALGEGIAQDVGFWNSSVWTLIRGKPSRVDTVDPHGLRAWKDGFECVWKNAGVWGLDAEGKPEVLQPDYFSNADFGRDFFLPFARKFALEMQLIFPKAMIFVEMPPVDSSDVEFPKILSDDIPNAVNAMHWYDAVTLLTLTWRSYFTVDYQIGIPAFGNEAVRRVHHRQLAHVASFGRTKMENAPTLIGETGIPYNLCDARAYISGDFSVQVDAMDNTISNLESQLLSYALWNYTTDNSHEFGDLWNLEDLSISSPDSEMLAIRLAGGHTRRLDDSARGLKGFARPHARKISGLPLKSAFTMSKAEYILEYETTKVESSAPTEIYVPYVHYPGGYRVTTSDGHCTIEKHENYDIITYAHDSKVHKHHVLVSPRVPIRGDQRGAYAPLYIAIAAIALIVPVFTLCKRR
;
A
#
# COMPACT_ATOMS: atom_id res chain seq x y z
N MET A 1 22.70 26.38 26.29
CA MET A 1 21.81 27.20 25.43
C MET A 1 22.56 28.27 24.63
N MET A 2 23.21 29.29 25.21
CA MET A 2 23.99 30.25 24.41
C MET A 2 25.27 29.69 23.76
N GLN A 3 25.94 28.69 24.36
CA GLN A 3 27.02 27.95 23.67
C GLN A 3 26.51 27.05 22.51
N LEU A 4 25.22 26.68 22.52
CA LEU A 4 24.53 26.02 21.40
C LEU A 4 24.11 27.03 20.31
N LEU A 5 23.99 28.31 20.67
CA LEU A 5 23.61 29.41 19.77
C LEU A 5 24.80 30.17 19.18
N ALA A 6 26.03 30.00 19.70
CA ALA A 6 27.16 30.89 19.39
C ALA A 6 28.40 30.22 18.76
N SER A 7 28.47 28.90 18.53
CA SER A 7 29.76 28.28 18.18
C SER A 7 29.85 27.45 16.88
N ARG A 8 28.89 27.52 15.96
CA ARG A 8 29.07 26.98 14.58
C ARG A 8 28.27 27.71 13.50
N SER A 9 28.38 29.03 13.41
CA SER A 9 27.92 29.75 12.21
C SER A 9 28.60 31.11 12.09
N VAL A 10 28.78 31.57 10.86
CA VAL A 10 29.28 32.89 10.43
C VAL A 10 30.80 33.06 10.35
N ARG A 11 31.47 32.19 9.60
CA ARG A 11 32.65 32.57 8.79
C ARG A 11 32.65 31.82 7.47
N SER A 12 32.06 32.42 6.43
CA SER A 12 32.62 32.58 5.08
C SER A 12 31.52 32.85 4.05
N GLY A 13 31.67 33.95 3.30
CA GLY A 13 31.28 34.04 1.90
C GLY A 13 29.79 34.24 1.56
N ILE A 14 29.49 35.34 0.87
CA ILE A 14 28.26 35.61 0.11
C ILE A 14 28.18 34.71 -1.15
N SER A 15 28.77 33.51 -1.12
CA SER A 15 28.93 32.65 -2.28
C SER A 15 28.33 31.28 -1.98
N GLU A 16 27.39 30.88 -2.82
CA GLU A 16 26.81 29.53 -2.93
C GLU A 16 25.74 29.17 -1.89
N VAL A 17 24.50 29.54 -2.21
CA VAL A 17 23.41 28.57 -2.09
C VAL A 17 23.77 27.42 -3.03
N TYR A 18 24.44 26.41 -2.49
CA TYR A 18 24.73 25.18 -3.22
C TYR A 18 23.41 24.44 -3.45
N LEU A 19 22.78 24.71 -4.59
CA LEU A 19 21.90 23.74 -5.25
C LEU A 19 22.82 22.59 -5.68
N THR A 20 23.00 21.59 -4.81
CA THR A 20 23.82 20.42 -5.13
C THR A 20 23.24 19.69 -6.34
N GLU A 21 24.11 19.44 -7.31
CA GLU A 21 23.89 18.64 -8.51
C GLU A 21 23.47 17.20 -8.14
N SER A 22 22.16 16.98 -8.10
CA SER A 22 21.47 15.85 -8.72
C SER A 22 19.98 16.04 -8.42
N LEU A 23 19.11 15.47 -9.25
CA LEU A 23 17.69 15.22 -8.98
C LEU A 23 16.68 16.16 -9.68
N ASN A 24 15.64 15.49 -10.16
CA ASN A 24 14.63 15.92 -11.12
C ASN A 24 13.57 16.86 -10.55
N SER A 25 13.01 17.67 -11.45
CA SER A 25 12.03 18.73 -11.26
C SER A 25 10.75 18.37 -10.48
N THR A 26 10.57 19.00 -9.32
CA THR A 26 9.28 19.16 -8.60
C THR A 26 8.78 20.61 -8.69
N THR A 27 7.48 20.85 -8.49
CA THR A 27 6.88 22.20 -8.48
C THR A 27 7.45 23.10 -7.38
N GLU A 28 7.81 22.50 -6.23
CA GLU A 28 8.47 23.17 -5.10
C GLU A 28 9.87 23.67 -5.49
N PHE A 29 10.68 22.86 -6.18
CA PHE A 29 11.99 23.30 -6.69
C PHE A 29 11.89 24.52 -7.60
N ARG A 30 10.84 24.60 -8.44
CA ARG A 30 10.61 25.76 -9.30
C ARG A 30 10.24 27.01 -8.50
N ILE A 31 9.36 26.90 -7.50
CA ILE A 31 9.00 28.01 -6.62
C ILE A 31 10.24 28.49 -5.85
N CYS A 32 11.04 27.56 -5.30
CA CYS A 32 12.26 27.89 -4.58
C CYS A 32 13.28 28.60 -5.49
N ALA A 33 13.48 28.12 -6.71
CA ALA A 33 14.39 28.73 -7.67
C ALA A 33 13.91 30.12 -8.14
N GLU A 34 12.61 30.28 -8.43
CA GLU A 34 12.00 31.55 -8.81
C GLU A 34 12.11 32.59 -7.68
N ILE A 35 11.72 32.21 -6.46
CA ILE A 35 11.81 33.07 -5.28
C ILE A 35 13.27 33.40 -4.95
N HIS A 36 14.19 32.46 -5.12
CA HIS A 36 15.63 32.73 -4.97
C HIS A 36 16.10 33.80 -5.95
N GLN A 37 15.72 33.69 -7.23
CA GLN A 37 16.04 34.72 -8.23
C GLN A 37 15.40 36.08 -7.92
N GLU A 38 14.16 36.10 -7.41
CA GLU A 38 13.51 37.33 -6.99
C GLU A 38 14.23 38.01 -5.81
N ILE A 39 14.71 37.23 -4.83
CA ILE A 39 15.55 37.75 -3.74
C ILE A 39 16.86 38.33 -4.31
N GLN A 40 17.50 37.66 -5.27
CA GLN A 40 18.71 38.20 -5.91
C GLN A 40 18.44 39.52 -6.64
N LYS A 41 17.28 39.67 -7.30
CA LYS A 41 16.90 40.93 -7.97
C LYS A 41 16.72 42.08 -6.98
N LEU A 42 16.17 41.81 -5.79
CA LEU A 42 16.03 42.82 -4.74
C LEU A 42 17.38 43.36 -4.25
N LEU A 43 18.46 42.60 -4.41
CA LEU A 43 19.82 43.01 -3.99
C LEU A 43 20.52 43.96 -4.96
N ILE A 44 19.92 44.24 -6.12
CA ILE A 44 20.48 45.10 -7.19
C ILE A 44 19.63 46.38 -7.29
N ASN A 45 20.23 47.54 -7.58
CA ASN A 45 19.45 48.77 -7.82
C ASN A 45 18.96 48.85 -9.29
N GLN A 46 17.92 49.65 -9.58
CA GLN A 46 17.27 49.70 -10.91
C GLN A 46 18.22 50.12 -12.05
N GLU A 47 19.24 50.93 -11.77
CA GLU A 47 20.28 51.30 -12.76
C GLU A 47 21.18 50.10 -13.11
N GLN A 48 21.57 49.29 -12.11
CA GLN A 48 22.42 48.10 -12.33
C GLN A 48 21.69 46.93 -12.98
N GLU A 49 20.35 46.88 -12.89
CA GLU A 49 19.51 45.92 -13.62
C GLU A 49 19.55 46.19 -15.14
N TRP A 50 19.68 47.45 -15.56
CA TRP A 50 19.66 47.87 -16.97
C TRP A 50 21.05 47.96 -17.60
N GLU A 51 22.08 48.37 -16.85
CA GLU A 51 23.43 48.60 -17.38
C GLU A 51 24.41 47.44 -17.11
N GLY A 52 24.02 46.46 -16.29
CA GLY A 52 24.88 45.37 -15.84
C GLY A 52 25.81 45.78 -14.69
N VAL A 53 26.19 44.80 -13.87
CA VAL A 53 27.07 45.04 -12.70
C VAL A 53 28.50 45.27 -13.17
N THR A 54 28.99 46.50 -13.14
CA THR A 54 30.40 46.82 -13.41
C THR A 54 31.24 46.68 -12.15
N GLY A 55 32.35 45.94 -12.21
CA GLY A 55 33.34 45.85 -11.13
C GLY A 55 32.98 44.97 -9.93
N ASN A 56 32.11 43.95 -10.09
CA ASN A 56 31.74 42.98 -9.03
C ASN A 56 31.18 43.60 -7.73
N THR A 57 30.72 44.86 -7.75
CA THR A 57 30.24 45.55 -6.55
C THR A 57 28.84 46.10 -6.80
N LEU A 58 27.83 45.51 -6.14
CA LEU A 58 26.45 46.00 -6.17
C LEU A 58 26.34 47.34 -5.42
N ALA A 59 25.64 48.31 -6.00
CA ALA A 59 25.39 49.61 -5.38
C ALA A 59 24.51 49.43 -4.13
N PRO A 60 24.76 50.18 -3.04
CA PRO A 60 23.98 50.03 -1.81
C PRO A 60 22.49 50.32 -2.04
N ASN A 61 21.62 49.39 -1.62
CA ASN A 61 20.17 49.57 -1.58
C ASN A 61 19.63 49.02 -0.24
N ASP A 62 18.38 49.36 0.10
CA ASP A 62 17.80 49.04 1.41
C ASP A 62 17.73 47.52 1.68
N CYS A 63 17.49 46.70 0.65
CA CYS A 63 17.45 45.24 0.75
C CYS A 63 18.83 44.62 1.03
N LYS A 64 19.86 45.12 0.35
CA LYS A 64 21.24 44.69 0.53
C LYS A 64 21.74 45.08 1.91
N GLN A 65 21.48 46.32 2.34
CA GLN A 65 21.79 46.76 3.71
C GLN A 65 21.10 45.88 4.77
N LEU A 66 19.83 45.49 4.53
CA LEU A 66 19.10 44.62 5.45
C LEU A 66 19.67 43.19 5.52
N ILE A 67 20.02 42.59 4.39
CA ILE A 67 20.63 41.25 4.36
C ILE A 67 22.04 41.26 4.99
N GLU A 68 22.82 42.32 4.78
CA GLU A 68 24.15 42.51 5.39
C GLU A 68 24.07 42.78 6.90
N ALA A 69 23.03 43.50 7.35
CA ALA A 69 22.75 43.74 8.76
C ALA A 69 22.39 42.44 9.52
N ASP A 70 21.97 41.40 8.80
CA ASP A 70 21.67 40.05 9.28
C ASP A 70 20.69 40.04 10.47
N VAL A 71 19.41 39.85 10.17
CA VAL A 71 18.30 39.88 11.14
C VAL A 71 18.50 38.99 12.37
N THR A 72 19.35 37.95 12.29
CA THR A 72 19.67 37.04 13.39
C THR A 72 20.60 37.65 14.46
N LYS A 73 21.33 38.71 14.13
CA LYS A 73 22.28 39.35 15.06
C LYS A 73 21.57 40.14 16.15
N ALA A 74 22.04 39.99 17.38
CA ALA A 74 21.60 40.81 18.51
C ALA A 74 22.03 42.28 18.32
N ARG A 75 21.15 43.21 18.72
CA ARG A 75 21.31 44.66 18.59
C ARG A 75 20.48 45.38 19.65
N SER A 76 20.67 46.68 19.80
CA SER A 76 19.84 47.46 20.74
C SER A 76 18.38 47.51 20.27
N ASP A 77 17.45 47.77 21.17
CA ASP A 77 16.02 47.90 20.88
C ASP A 77 15.74 49.04 19.87
N ASP A 78 16.51 50.14 19.94
CA ASP A 78 16.46 51.25 18.98
C ASP A 78 17.00 50.85 17.60
N ASP A 79 18.11 50.12 17.54
CA ASP A 79 18.64 49.59 16.28
C ASP A 79 17.70 48.53 15.67
N GLN A 80 17.04 47.73 16.51
CA GLN A 80 16.04 46.75 16.09
C GLN A 80 14.82 47.45 15.48
N LYS A 81 14.37 48.55 16.09
CA LYS A 81 13.31 49.40 15.53
C LYS A 81 13.68 49.96 14.17
N SER A 82 14.90 50.47 14.01
CA SER A 82 15.42 50.96 12.73
C SER A 82 15.50 49.85 11.67
N LEU A 83 15.91 48.64 12.06
CA LEU A 83 15.93 47.48 11.17
C LEU A 83 14.51 47.07 10.73
N CYS A 84 13.56 47.04 11.66
CA CYS A 84 12.16 46.75 11.37
C CYS A 84 11.47 47.83 10.52
N GLY A 85 12.00 49.05 10.52
CA GLY A 85 11.55 50.16 9.67
C GLY A 85 12.22 50.21 8.29
N ASN A 86 13.13 49.28 7.97
CA ASN A 86 13.76 49.20 6.65
C ASN A 86 12.69 48.96 5.57
N SER A 87 12.75 49.74 4.48
CA SER A 87 11.73 49.73 3.42
C SER A 87 11.59 48.38 2.72
N CYS A 88 12.65 47.55 2.73
CA CYS A 88 12.68 46.23 2.10
C CYS A 88 12.29 45.08 3.04
N TYR A 89 12.09 45.35 4.32
CA TYR A 89 11.82 44.30 5.32
C TYR A 89 10.60 43.47 4.94
N ALA A 90 9.47 44.12 4.64
CA ALA A 90 8.23 43.43 4.28
C ALA A 90 8.39 42.55 3.03
N SER A 91 9.13 43.03 2.03
CA SER A 91 9.40 42.30 0.78
C SER A 91 10.24 41.05 1.03
N LEU A 92 11.36 41.17 1.74
CA LEU A 92 12.19 40.00 2.06
C LEU A 92 11.46 39.03 3.00
N ASN A 93 10.73 39.53 3.99
CA ASN A 93 9.94 38.71 4.89
C ASN A 93 8.90 37.85 4.15
N ALA A 94 8.21 38.43 3.16
CA ALA A 94 7.26 37.69 2.33
C ALA A 94 7.92 36.61 1.46
N LYS A 95 9.10 36.89 0.87
CA LYS A 95 9.83 35.90 0.08
C LYS A 95 10.34 34.74 0.94
N TYR A 96 10.90 35.05 2.11
CA TYR A 96 11.34 34.02 3.05
C TYR A 96 10.17 33.20 3.63
N LYS A 97 8.98 33.79 3.83
CA LYS A 97 7.76 33.03 4.18
C LYS A 97 7.41 32.01 3.10
N ILE A 98 7.39 32.42 1.84
CA ILE A 98 7.13 31.50 0.72
C ILE A 98 8.18 30.38 0.69
N MET A 99 9.46 30.70 0.93
CA MET A 99 10.51 29.67 0.99
C MET A 99 10.32 28.67 2.14
N LEU A 100 9.85 29.13 3.31
CA LEU A 100 9.53 28.26 4.45
C LEU A 100 8.32 27.37 4.17
N ASP A 101 7.29 27.92 3.52
CA ASP A 101 6.05 27.19 3.20
C ASP A 101 6.22 26.15 2.08
N ASN A 102 7.34 26.19 1.34
CA ASN A 102 7.62 25.31 0.20
C ASN A 102 8.92 24.49 0.39
N SER A 103 9.35 24.27 1.64
CA SER A 103 10.49 23.40 1.98
C SER A 103 11.81 23.74 1.27
N CYS A 104 12.04 25.01 0.93
CA CYS A 104 13.18 25.44 0.10
C CYS A 104 14.56 25.32 0.77
N PHE A 105 14.60 24.85 2.02
CA PHE A 105 15.82 24.69 2.80
C PHE A 105 16.08 23.23 3.16
N ASP A 106 15.34 22.27 2.58
CA ASP A 106 15.58 20.86 2.82
C ASP A 106 16.98 20.43 2.38
N SER A 107 17.63 19.64 3.22
CA SER A 107 18.99 19.17 3.03
C SER A 107 19.19 17.87 3.79
N ASP A 108 20.01 16.96 3.23
CA ASP A 108 20.47 15.74 3.89
C ASP A 108 21.40 16.04 5.09
N ASP A 109 21.90 17.28 5.17
CA ASP A 109 22.66 17.79 6.32
C ASP A 109 21.71 18.59 7.23
N ALA A 110 21.41 18.01 8.39
CA ALA A 110 20.49 18.61 9.38
C ALA A 110 20.94 20.00 9.85
N ASP A 111 22.25 20.28 9.90
CA ASP A 111 22.77 21.59 10.28
C ASP A 111 22.54 22.61 9.16
N LYS A 112 22.71 22.20 7.89
CA LYS A 112 22.43 23.06 6.73
C LYS A 112 20.94 23.39 6.63
N LYS A 113 20.07 22.38 6.78
CA LYS A 113 18.62 22.55 6.78
C LYS A 113 18.18 23.51 7.89
N ALA A 114 18.60 23.25 9.12
CA ALA A 114 18.28 24.09 10.27
C ALA A 114 18.78 25.53 10.08
N ASN A 115 19.99 25.74 9.58
CA ASN A 115 20.54 27.08 9.37
C ASN A 115 19.74 27.87 8.32
N GLY A 116 19.37 27.22 7.20
CA GLY A 116 18.52 27.83 6.17
C GLY A 116 17.14 28.23 6.71
N GLN A 117 16.46 27.32 7.41
CA GLN A 117 15.15 27.56 7.98
C GLN A 117 15.17 28.64 9.08
N LEU A 118 16.13 28.58 10.00
CA LEU A 118 16.29 29.58 11.07
C LEU A 118 16.61 30.97 10.51
N ARG A 119 17.39 31.08 9.44
CA ARG A 119 17.67 32.38 8.81
C ARG A 119 16.44 32.99 8.15
N ALA A 120 15.64 32.17 7.47
CA ALA A 120 14.40 32.62 6.86
C ALA A 120 13.34 33.00 7.91
N ALA A 121 13.15 32.14 8.93
CA ALA A 121 12.19 32.37 10.00
C ALA A 121 12.56 33.57 10.89
N ALA A 122 13.84 33.97 10.92
CA ALA A 122 14.27 35.15 11.65
C ALA A 122 13.56 36.43 11.17
N TYR A 123 13.22 36.54 9.89
CA TYR A 123 12.45 37.68 9.37
C TYR A 123 11.01 37.73 9.94
N GLN A 124 10.45 36.59 10.34
CA GLN A 124 9.10 36.51 10.91
C GLN A 124 9.06 36.95 12.37
N ILE A 125 10.12 36.65 13.13
CA ILE A 125 10.19 36.91 14.58
C ILE A 125 10.98 38.16 14.95
N ALA A 126 11.91 38.65 14.12
CA ALA A 126 12.81 39.75 14.52
C ALA A 126 12.10 41.06 14.85
N CYS A 127 10.89 41.28 14.34
CA CYS A 127 10.06 42.44 14.67
C CYS A 127 8.93 42.15 15.64
N GLN A 128 8.94 40.98 16.30
CA GLN A 128 8.02 40.68 17.38
C GLN A 128 8.40 41.45 18.64
N ALA A 129 7.46 42.23 19.16
CA ALA A 129 7.59 42.88 20.47
C ALA A 129 6.62 42.30 21.50
N ASN A 130 6.97 42.45 22.78
CA ASN A 130 6.06 42.20 23.89
C ASN A 130 5.07 43.38 24.08
N ALA A 131 4.25 43.33 25.12
CA ALA A 131 3.25 44.36 25.40
C ALA A 131 3.86 45.74 25.74
N ASP A 132 5.09 45.77 26.23
CA ASP A 132 5.82 47.00 26.58
C ASP A 132 6.59 47.61 25.39
N GLY A 133 6.45 47.02 24.21
CA GLY A 133 7.11 47.46 22.99
C GLY A 133 8.60 47.08 22.92
N LYS A 134 9.08 46.18 23.79
CA LYS A 134 10.42 45.62 23.73
C LYS A 134 10.50 44.47 22.74
N TYR A 135 11.45 44.52 21.83
CA TYR A 135 11.63 43.46 20.84
C TYR A 135 12.17 42.18 21.50
N CYS A 136 11.56 41.05 21.17
CA CYS A 136 11.93 39.76 21.73
C CYS A 136 13.41 39.42 21.43
N MET A 137 13.89 39.71 20.21
CA MET A 137 15.26 39.43 19.77
C MET A 137 16.36 40.09 20.64
N PRO A 138 16.37 41.43 20.79
CA PRO A 138 17.25 42.14 21.72
C PRO A 138 17.09 41.74 23.19
N MET A 139 15.86 41.47 23.63
CA MET A 139 15.55 41.20 25.04
C MET A 139 16.27 39.95 25.56
N LEU A 140 16.33 38.88 24.77
CA LEU A 140 17.09 37.67 25.15
C LEU A 140 18.57 37.96 25.34
N ASP A 141 19.18 38.75 24.45
CA ASP A 141 20.60 39.10 24.53
C ASP A 141 20.90 40.01 25.75
N GLU A 142 20.03 40.98 26.02
CA GLU A 142 20.15 41.85 27.20
C GLU A 142 20.03 41.06 28.50
N LEU A 143 19.04 40.16 28.60
CA LEU A 143 18.83 39.31 29.76
C LEU A 143 20.04 38.41 30.00
N VAL A 144 20.59 37.78 28.95
CA VAL A 144 21.78 36.93 29.11
C VAL A 144 23.02 37.73 29.48
N LYS A 145 23.21 38.93 28.91
CA LYS A 145 24.31 39.83 29.30
C LYS A 145 24.20 40.28 30.76
N LYS A 146 23.00 40.60 31.22
CA LYS A 146 22.71 41.00 32.61
C LYS A 146 22.89 39.85 33.59
N ALA A 147 22.51 38.64 33.19
CA ALA A 147 22.61 37.41 33.97
C ALA A 147 24.06 36.96 34.23
N GLY A 148 24.99 37.27 33.32
CA GLY A 148 26.41 36.97 33.51
C GLY A 148 26.72 35.47 33.51
N VAL A 149 27.74 35.04 34.27
CA VAL A 149 28.23 33.63 34.28
C VAL A 149 27.52 32.72 35.28
N SER A 150 26.64 33.27 36.13
CA SER A 150 25.87 32.52 37.12
C SER A 150 24.47 33.11 37.23
N PHE A 151 23.48 32.37 36.76
CA PHE A 151 22.08 32.81 36.71
C PHE A 151 21.11 31.62 36.80
N SER A 152 19.88 31.89 37.23
CA SER A 152 18.73 30.98 37.13
C SER A 152 18.10 31.10 35.75
N LEU A 153 18.09 30.03 34.97
CA LEU A 153 17.44 30.02 33.65
C LEU A 153 15.97 30.43 33.74
N CYS A 154 15.27 29.98 34.78
CA CYS A 154 13.84 30.22 34.92
C CYS A 154 13.51 31.62 35.44
N ASP A 155 14.23 32.08 36.46
CA ASP A 155 13.91 33.35 37.11
C ASP A 155 14.54 34.54 36.37
N ASP A 156 15.79 34.42 35.93
CA ASP A 156 16.55 35.56 35.37
C ASP A 156 16.36 35.72 33.84
N ILE A 157 15.92 34.66 33.14
CA ILE A 157 15.78 34.65 31.68
C ILE A 157 14.34 34.34 31.24
N VAL A 158 13.84 33.12 31.52
CA VAL A 158 12.58 32.64 30.94
C VAL A 158 11.36 33.39 31.49
N SER A 159 11.33 33.68 32.79
CA SER A 159 10.27 34.49 33.41
C SER A 159 10.25 35.92 32.87
N GLU A 160 11.42 36.54 32.74
CA GLU A 160 11.54 37.90 32.23
C GLU A 160 11.14 38.01 30.74
N LEU A 161 11.43 36.99 29.91
CA LEU A 161 11.01 36.97 28.51
C LEU A 161 9.49 36.96 28.33
N GLY A 162 8.73 36.43 29.29
CA GLY A 162 7.27 36.33 29.21
C GLY A 162 6.80 35.70 27.88
N CYS A 163 5.87 36.37 27.19
CA CYS A 163 5.33 35.86 25.91
C CYS A 163 6.39 35.67 24.81
N CYS A 164 7.53 36.38 24.89
CA CYS A 164 8.60 36.25 23.92
C CYS A 164 9.23 34.86 23.97
N PHE A 165 9.23 34.20 25.14
CA PHE A 165 9.77 32.84 25.29
C PHE A 165 9.05 31.85 24.37
N GLN A 166 7.72 31.90 24.32
CA GLN A 166 6.96 30.98 23.48
C GLN A 166 7.12 31.30 21.99
N SER A 167 7.20 32.58 21.61
CA SER A 167 7.53 32.98 20.23
C SER A 167 8.91 32.45 19.82
N TYR A 168 9.90 32.56 20.70
CA TYR A 168 11.23 32.00 20.50
C TYR A 168 11.27 30.48 20.43
N ARG A 169 10.43 29.81 21.22
CA ARG A 169 10.31 28.37 21.17
C ARG A 169 9.78 27.90 19.84
N GLN A 170 8.76 28.56 19.29
CA GLN A 170 8.27 28.31 17.93
C GLN A 170 9.37 28.54 16.88
N TYR A 171 10.20 29.57 17.06
CA TYR A 171 11.37 29.80 16.20
C TYR A 171 12.40 28.67 16.27
N LEU A 172 12.74 28.21 17.48
CA LEU A 172 13.73 27.15 17.69
C LEU A 172 13.24 25.75 17.31
N GLN A 173 11.93 25.55 17.12
CA GLN A 173 11.37 24.31 16.55
C GLN A 173 11.86 24.03 15.13
N LEU A 174 12.35 25.06 14.41
CA LEU A 174 12.96 24.94 13.10
C LEU A 174 14.49 24.68 13.17
N GLY A 175 15.05 24.55 14.37
CA GLY A 175 16.46 24.30 14.59
C GLY A 175 16.83 22.81 14.59
N THR A 176 18.08 22.52 14.96
CA THR A 176 18.54 21.12 15.11
C THR A 176 17.77 20.39 16.22
N PRO A 177 17.70 19.04 16.21
CA PRO A 177 17.09 18.27 17.29
C PRO A 177 17.59 18.66 18.69
N ALA A 178 18.89 18.97 18.81
CA ALA A 178 19.49 19.43 20.07
C ALA A 178 18.92 20.77 20.55
N SER A 179 18.69 21.73 19.64
CA SER A 179 18.07 23.01 19.97
C SER A 179 16.60 22.87 20.37
N VAL A 180 15.86 21.97 19.70
CA VAL A 180 14.46 21.67 20.00
C VAL A 180 14.32 21.02 21.37
N ILE A 181 15.16 20.04 21.68
CA ILE A 181 15.20 19.39 23.01
C ILE A 181 15.51 20.43 24.08
N ALA A 182 16.56 21.23 23.90
CA ALA A 182 16.99 22.22 24.89
C ALA A 182 15.90 23.25 25.23
N VAL A 183 15.14 23.75 24.24
CA VAL A 183 14.07 24.73 24.50
C VAL A 183 12.82 24.09 25.11
N ASN A 184 12.51 22.83 24.77
CA ASN A 184 11.40 22.10 25.39
C ASN A 184 11.73 21.73 26.84
N GLU A 185 12.96 21.31 27.12
CA GLU A 185 13.44 21.08 28.49
C GLU A 185 13.38 22.36 29.34
N ALA A 186 13.81 23.49 28.79
CA ALA A 186 13.70 24.79 29.47
C ALA A 186 12.24 25.14 29.79
N GLN A 187 11.31 24.89 28.86
CA GLN A 187 9.89 25.11 29.13
C GLN A 187 9.39 24.20 30.26
N THR A 188 9.71 22.90 30.21
CA THR A 188 9.27 21.93 31.21
C THR A 188 9.85 22.27 32.58
N GLU A 189 11.14 22.59 32.67
CA GLU A 189 11.81 22.95 33.92
C GLU A 189 11.18 24.21 34.54
N CYS A 190 10.99 25.27 33.75
CA CYS A 190 10.47 26.53 34.27
C CYS A 190 8.97 26.49 34.57
N SER A 191 8.20 25.69 33.83
CA SER A 191 6.80 25.40 34.18
C SER A 191 6.72 24.66 35.52
N ALA A 192 7.60 23.68 35.76
CA ALA A 192 7.65 22.94 37.03
C ALA A 192 8.08 23.82 38.21
N LYS A 193 8.87 24.88 37.97
CA LYS A 193 9.23 25.90 38.96
C LYS A 193 8.14 26.98 39.16
N GLY A 194 7.01 26.89 38.45
CA GLY A 194 5.86 27.76 38.65
C GLY A 194 5.85 29.04 37.82
N VAL A 195 6.75 29.18 36.83
CA VAL A 195 6.71 30.31 35.88
C VAL A 195 5.44 30.20 35.03
N GLN A 196 4.60 31.23 35.10
CA GLN A 196 3.29 31.27 34.42
C GLN A 196 3.43 31.76 32.97
N ASP A 197 2.38 31.57 32.18
CA ASP A 197 2.23 32.12 30.82
C ASP A 197 3.27 31.68 29.77
N LEU A 198 4.08 30.65 30.07
CA LEU A 198 5.07 30.08 29.13
C LEU A 198 4.48 29.42 27.87
N ASN A 199 3.16 29.29 27.79
CA ASN A 199 2.44 28.80 26.62
C ASN A 199 1.76 29.92 25.82
N GLN A 200 1.83 31.17 26.28
CA GLN A 200 1.19 32.30 25.62
C GLN A 200 2.13 32.95 24.62
N LEU A 201 1.74 32.95 23.34
CA LEU A 201 2.43 33.69 22.29
C LEU A 201 2.19 35.18 22.42
N CYS A 202 3.20 35.99 22.11
CA CYS A 202 3.00 37.44 22.05
C CYS A 202 1.91 37.79 21.02
N PRO A 203 1.10 38.84 21.26
CA PRO A 203 0.09 39.25 20.31
C PRO A 203 0.67 39.67 18.95
N CYS A 204 0.05 39.24 17.85
CA CYS A 204 0.47 39.61 16.50
C CYS A 204 0.33 41.12 16.21
N VAL A 205 -0.53 41.82 16.96
CA VAL A 205 -0.64 43.29 16.88
C VAL A 205 0.67 44.00 17.24
N ASN A 206 1.58 43.33 17.96
CA ASN A 206 2.90 43.85 18.32
C ASN A 206 4.00 43.45 17.33
N ASN A 207 3.63 42.93 16.16
CA ASN A 207 4.53 42.66 15.05
C ASN A 207 3.90 43.20 13.76
N GLN A 208 4.38 44.36 13.32
CA GLN A 208 3.87 45.03 12.13
C GLN A 208 4.05 44.23 10.82
N HIS A 209 4.89 43.19 10.84
CA HIS A 209 5.20 42.34 9.69
C HIS A 209 4.64 40.91 9.84
N ALA A 210 3.78 40.66 10.84
CA ALA A 210 3.19 39.35 11.06
C ALA A 210 2.18 38.98 9.97
N PHE A 211 2.26 37.74 9.49
CA PHE A 211 1.25 37.15 8.62
C PHE A 211 0.08 36.58 9.45
N VAL A 212 -1.09 36.48 8.85
CA VAL A 212 -2.32 35.99 9.51
C VAL A 212 -2.15 34.54 10.02
N ASP A 213 -1.37 33.73 9.32
CA ASP A 213 -1.09 32.31 9.56
C ASP A 213 0.25 32.06 10.25
N THR A 214 0.91 33.09 10.79
CA THR A 214 2.24 32.92 11.37
C THR A 214 2.18 32.15 12.71
N PRO A 215 3.05 31.15 12.94
CA PRO A 215 3.08 30.42 14.21
C PRO A 215 3.77 31.19 15.34
N PHE A 216 4.40 32.34 15.04
CA PHE A 216 5.25 33.06 15.99
C PHE A 216 4.52 34.08 16.88
N CYS A 217 3.22 34.31 16.68
CA CYS A 217 2.40 35.23 17.48
C CYS A 217 0.91 34.82 17.49
N SER A 218 0.09 35.43 18.36
CA SER A 218 -1.36 35.13 18.47
C SER A 218 -2.27 36.32 18.12
N HIS A 219 -3.40 36.08 17.45
CA HIS A 219 -4.42 37.10 17.18
C HIS A 219 -5.51 37.06 18.28
N ALA A 220 -5.77 38.19 18.95
CA ALA A 220 -6.78 38.26 20.01
C ALA A 220 -8.21 38.30 19.44
N SER A 221 -9.09 37.41 19.91
CA SER A 221 -10.52 37.39 19.57
C SER A 221 -11.29 38.44 20.40
N LYS A 222 -11.89 39.44 19.76
CA LYS A 222 -12.83 40.38 20.41
C LYS A 222 -14.28 39.90 20.20
N MET A 223 -14.98 39.51 21.26
CA MET A 223 -16.44 39.36 21.26
C MET A 223 -17.11 40.41 22.16
N SER A 224 -18.18 41.04 21.65
CA SER A 224 -18.97 42.09 22.32
C SER A 224 -20.10 41.50 23.18
N PRO A 225 -20.50 42.12 24.31
CA PRO A 225 -21.37 41.50 25.32
C PRO A 225 -22.85 41.36 24.92
N VAL A 226 -23.27 41.96 23.81
CA VAL A 226 -24.69 41.94 23.38
C VAL A 226 -25.05 40.65 22.62
N LEU A 227 -24.06 39.91 22.12
CA LEU A 227 -24.28 38.60 21.48
C LEU A 227 -24.39 37.43 22.48
N ALA A 228 -24.00 37.59 23.73
CA ALA A 228 -23.97 36.50 24.72
C ALA A 228 -25.38 35.98 25.07
N ILE A 229 -26.40 36.83 25.03
CA ILE A 229 -27.77 36.46 25.40
C ILE A 229 -28.50 35.76 24.24
N VAL A 230 -28.19 36.14 22.99
CA VAL A 230 -28.71 35.42 21.80
C VAL A 230 -27.98 34.09 21.60
N ALA A 231 -26.68 34.04 21.94
CA ALA A 231 -25.90 32.80 21.91
C ALA A 231 -26.40 31.75 22.89
N LEU A 232 -26.84 32.10 24.11
CA LEU A 232 -27.33 31.12 25.09
C LEU A 232 -28.59 30.38 24.64
N ILE A 233 -29.46 31.00 23.83
CA ILE A 233 -30.67 30.36 23.30
C ILE A 233 -30.34 29.47 22.09
N ILE A 234 -29.33 29.84 21.30
CA ILE A 234 -28.84 29.03 20.17
C ILE A 234 -27.96 27.87 20.68
N ILE A 235 -27.22 28.05 21.77
CA ILE A 235 -26.36 27.03 22.38
C ILE A 235 -27.18 25.84 22.89
N SER A 236 -28.41 26.03 23.38
CA SER A 236 -29.30 24.89 23.70
C SER A 236 -29.78 24.08 22.47
N PHE A 237 -29.58 24.59 21.25
CA PHE A 237 -29.91 23.91 19.99
C PHE A 237 -28.69 23.46 19.17
N PHE A 238 -27.47 23.84 19.56
CA PHE A 238 -26.22 23.61 18.80
C PHE A 238 -25.09 22.95 19.64
N VAL A 239 -25.41 22.23 20.72
CA VAL A 239 -24.40 21.46 21.49
C VAL A 239 -23.81 20.28 20.69
N ASP A 240 -24.43 19.86 19.58
CA ASP A 240 -24.01 18.66 18.84
C ASP A 240 -23.01 18.87 17.70
N THR A 241 -22.36 20.03 17.55
CA THR A 241 -21.35 20.18 16.48
C THR A 241 -20.26 21.20 16.78
N CYS A 242 -19.29 20.80 17.60
CA CYS A 242 -17.95 21.37 17.55
C CYS A 242 -16.94 20.23 17.49
N MET A 243 -16.63 19.81 16.25
CA MET A 243 -15.55 18.88 15.98
C MET A 243 -14.21 19.56 16.26
N THR A 244 -13.55 19.12 17.31
CA THR A 244 -12.10 19.16 17.43
C THR A 244 -11.52 18.39 16.24
N ASN A 245 -10.59 18.99 15.48
CA ASN A 245 -9.85 18.30 14.42
C ASN A 245 -8.77 17.37 15.02
N THR A 246 -9.20 16.50 15.93
CA THR A 246 -8.58 15.20 16.16
C THR A 246 -9.13 14.31 15.06
N GLN A 247 -8.30 13.94 14.08
CA GLN A 247 -8.62 12.93 13.08
C GLN A 247 -9.13 11.69 13.82
N GLU A 248 -10.45 11.47 13.78
CA GLU A 248 -11.09 10.44 14.61
C GLU A 248 -10.74 9.08 14.02
N LYS A 249 -9.93 8.32 14.76
CA LYS A 249 -9.40 7.03 14.31
C LYS A 249 -10.57 6.06 14.10
N THR A 250 -10.79 5.65 12.84
CA THR A 250 -11.87 4.72 12.48
C THR A 250 -11.57 3.34 13.03
N ALA A 251 -12.46 2.80 13.86
CA ALA A 251 -12.40 1.42 14.34
C ALA A 251 -13.48 0.61 13.63
N ILE A 252 -13.12 -0.56 13.09
CA ILE A 252 -14.05 -1.47 12.39
C ILE A 252 -14.27 -2.73 13.22
N SER A 253 -15.51 -3.20 13.23
CA SER A 253 -15.99 -4.42 13.87
C SER A 253 -16.91 -5.20 12.92
N ILE A 254 -17.41 -6.36 13.36
CA ILE A 254 -18.35 -7.19 12.59
C ILE A 254 -19.69 -7.23 13.32
N VAL A 255 -20.77 -6.92 12.61
CA VAL A 255 -22.16 -7.07 13.09
C VAL A 255 -23.02 -7.61 11.96
N ASP A 256 -23.73 -8.71 12.21
CA ASP A 256 -24.70 -9.32 11.28
C ASP A 256 -24.21 -9.49 9.84
N GLY A 257 -22.93 -9.85 9.67
CA GLY A 257 -22.32 -10.08 8.35
C GLY A 257 -21.87 -8.83 7.61
N HIS A 258 -21.76 -7.71 8.33
CA HIS A 258 -21.25 -6.45 7.80
C HIS A 258 -20.05 -5.95 8.60
N PHE A 259 -19.14 -5.27 7.92
CA PHE A 259 -18.15 -4.42 8.57
C PHE A 259 -18.85 -3.17 9.09
N VAL A 260 -18.69 -2.86 10.37
CA VAL A 260 -19.38 -1.77 11.04
C VAL A 260 -18.38 -0.91 11.80
N ASP A 261 -18.46 0.40 11.60
CA ASP A 261 -17.60 1.36 12.31
C ASP A 261 -18.08 1.63 13.74
N GLN A 262 -17.33 2.43 14.50
CA GLN A 262 -17.66 2.75 15.89
C GLN A 262 -19.00 3.50 16.08
N PHE A 263 -19.61 4.01 15.00
CA PHE A 263 -20.87 4.75 15.04
C PHE A 263 -22.07 3.90 14.61
N GLY A 264 -21.85 2.65 14.23
CA GLY A 264 -22.90 1.76 13.73
C GLY A 264 -23.13 1.86 12.22
N ARG A 265 -22.25 2.51 11.45
CA ARG A 265 -22.36 2.59 9.99
C ARG A 265 -21.75 1.37 9.34
N ILE A 266 -22.41 0.84 8.31
CA ILE A 266 -21.87 -0.24 7.48
C ILE A 266 -20.76 0.32 6.58
N ALA A 267 -19.56 -0.23 6.69
CA ALA A 267 -18.41 0.13 5.88
C ALA A 267 -18.26 -0.79 4.67
N LEU A 268 -18.10 -0.20 3.48
CA LEU A 268 -17.71 -0.93 2.27
C LEU A 268 -16.21 -0.71 2.06
N LEU A 269 -15.40 -1.69 2.47
CA LEU A 269 -13.96 -1.57 2.45
C LEU A 269 -13.43 -1.77 1.02
N ARG A 270 -12.76 -0.74 0.50
CA ARG A 270 -12.03 -0.80 -0.77
C ARG A 270 -10.56 -0.57 -0.52
N GLY A 271 -9.74 -1.50 -0.97
CA GLY A 271 -8.31 -1.48 -0.71
C GLY A 271 -7.45 -1.97 -1.85
N VAL A 272 -6.17 -2.09 -1.52
CA VAL A 272 -5.14 -2.72 -2.36
C VAL A 272 -4.32 -3.69 -1.53
N ASN A 273 -3.78 -4.69 -2.20
CA ASN A 273 -2.62 -5.42 -1.75
C ASN A 273 -1.40 -4.51 -1.83
N LEU A 274 -0.71 -4.32 -0.71
CA LEU A 274 0.41 -3.40 -0.64
C LEU A 274 1.74 -4.17 -0.63
N GLY A 275 2.47 -4.04 -1.74
CA GLY A 275 3.83 -4.55 -1.89
C GLY A 275 3.93 -5.93 -2.52
N GLY A 276 3.56 -6.06 -3.80
CA GLY A 276 3.80 -7.31 -4.56
C GLY A 276 5.29 -7.69 -4.61
N SER A 277 6.18 -6.70 -4.65
CA SER A 277 7.63 -6.93 -4.55
C SER A 277 8.12 -7.27 -3.13
N SER A 278 7.28 -7.16 -2.10
CA SER A 278 7.61 -7.58 -0.71
C SER A 278 7.70 -9.10 -0.57
N LYS A 279 7.32 -9.86 -1.62
CA LYS A 279 7.62 -11.28 -1.78
C LYS A 279 9.12 -11.57 -1.79
N LEU A 280 9.94 -10.57 -2.13
CA LEU A 280 11.39 -10.68 -2.27
C LEU A 280 12.13 -9.72 -1.32
N PRO A 281 13.37 -10.05 -0.91
CA PRO A 281 14.21 -9.15 -0.13
C PRO A 281 14.38 -7.78 -0.79
N TYR A 282 14.64 -6.75 0.00
CA TYR A 282 14.94 -5.41 -0.51
C TYR A 282 16.23 -5.44 -1.35
N GLY A 283 16.20 -4.79 -2.52
CA GLY A 283 17.33 -4.80 -3.48
C GLY A 283 17.46 -6.08 -4.31
N TYR A 284 16.53 -7.02 -4.17
CA TYR A 284 16.42 -8.22 -5.00
C TYR A 284 15.17 -8.16 -5.88
N GLY A 285 15.30 -8.56 -7.16
CA GLY A 285 14.20 -8.66 -8.10
C GLY A 285 14.52 -9.57 -9.27
N HIS A 286 13.50 -10.10 -9.94
CA HIS A 286 13.66 -10.93 -11.13
C HIS A 286 13.86 -10.05 -12.37
N THR A 287 15.08 -9.54 -12.56
CA THR A 287 15.52 -8.80 -13.74
C THR A 287 16.63 -9.56 -14.48
N ASP A 288 16.91 -9.18 -15.73
CA ASP A 288 17.94 -9.84 -16.56
C ASP A 288 19.37 -9.60 -16.06
N ASP A 289 19.59 -8.50 -15.34
CA ASP A 289 20.88 -8.06 -14.82
C ASP A 289 21.09 -8.36 -13.32
N GLN A 290 20.10 -8.92 -12.63
CA GLN A 290 20.20 -9.24 -11.21
C GLN A 290 21.30 -10.27 -10.95
N ASN A 291 22.16 -9.99 -9.98
CA ASN A 291 23.12 -10.96 -9.49
C ASN A 291 22.43 -11.97 -8.56
N MET A 292 22.35 -13.23 -9.01
CA MET A 292 21.76 -14.35 -8.26
C MET A 292 22.80 -15.26 -7.58
N SER A 293 24.08 -14.89 -7.58
CA SER A 293 25.15 -15.75 -7.02
C SER A 293 24.98 -16.04 -5.52
N ASP A 294 24.44 -15.08 -4.76
CA ASP A 294 24.19 -15.23 -3.32
C ASP A 294 22.80 -15.82 -3.02
N PHE A 295 22.06 -16.32 -4.01
CA PHE A 295 20.67 -16.80 -3.82
C PHE A 295 20.53 -17.89 -2.75
N PHE A 296 21.50 -18.79 -2.65
CA PHE A 296 21.54 -19.82 -1.60
C PHE A 296 22.37 -19.40 -0.39
N ASP A 297 23.61 -18.94 -0.61
CA ASP A 297 24.57 -18.69 0.46
C ASP A 297 24.26 -17.41 1.26
N GLY A 298 23.53 -16.46 0.67
CA GLY A 298 23.06 -15.24 1.30
C GLY A 298 21.72 -15.35 2.02
N ALA A 299 21.06 -16.52 1.99
CA ALA A 299 19.69 -16.72 2.50
C ALA A 299 19.47 -16.23 3.94
N THR A 300 20.48 -16.35 4.79
CA THR A 300 20.42 -15.98 6.22
C THR A 300 20.82 -14.53 6.51
N HIS A 301 21.21 -13.76 5.50
CA HIS A 301 21.68 -12.37 5.63
C HIS A 301 20.90 -11.38 4.76
N VAL A 302 19.76 -11.80 4.22
CA VAL A 302 18.85 -10.91 3.46
C VAL A 302 18.21 -9.89 4.39
N SER A 303 17.69 -8.79 3.82
CA SER A 303 16.88 -7.84 4.58
C SER A 303 15.61 -7.50 3.82
N PHE A 304 14.50 -7.36 4.55
CA PHE A 304 13.23 -6.87 4.03
C PHE A 304 12.94 -5.43 4.48
N VAL A 305 13.85 -4.81 5.23
CA VAL A 305 13.78 -3.38 5.56
C VAL A 305 13.81 -2.57 4.26
N GLY A 306 12.80 -1.72 4.07
CA GLY A 306 12.57 -1.00 2.82
C GLY A 306 11.46 -1.58 1.92
N ARG A 307 10.84 -2.72 2.29
CA ARG A 307 9.60 -3.24 1.67
C ARG A 307 8.35 -2.80 2.46
N PRO A 308 7.23 -2.39 1.87
CA PRO A 308 6.93 -2.31 0.44
C PRO A 308 7.59 -1.11 -0.26
N PHE A 309 8.16 -0.15 0.48
CA PHE A 309 8.92 0.99 -0.05
C PHE A 309 9.73 1.65 1.08
N PRO A 310 10.85 2.34 0.78
CA PRO A 310 11.59 3.08 1.79
C PRO A 310 10.69 4.04 2.59
N LEU A 311 10.91 4.14 3.91
CA LEU A 311 10.04 4.94 4.80
C LEU A 311 9.91 6.41 4.36
N LYS A 312 10.95 6.98 3.76
CA LYS A 312 10.96 8.36 3.23
C LYS A 312 9.99 8.57 2.05
N GLU A 313 9.55 7.50 1.40
CA GLU A 313 8.63 7.53 0.25
C GLU A 313 7.18 7.23 0.68
N ALA A 314 6.95 6.90 1.96
CA ALA A 314 5.64 6.50 2.47
C ALA A 314 4.54 7.54 2.19
N ASP A 315 4.82 8.82 2.45
CA ASP A 315 3.86 9.90 2.29
C ASP A 315 3.41 10.05 0.82
N LEU A 316 4.31 9.83 -0.15
CA LEU A 316 3.99 9.83 -1.58
C LEU A 316 3.03 8.69 -1.94
N HIS A 317 3.31 7.48 -1.47
CA HIS A 317 2.53 6.30 -1.82
C HIS A 317 1.17 6.27 -1.12
N LEU A 318 1.14 6.60 0.17
CA LEU A 318 -0.10 6.64 0.97
C LEU A 318 -1.03 7.77 0.52
N SER A 319 -0.49 8.94 0.14
CA SER A 319 -1.31 10.02 -0.42
C SER A 319 -1.96 9.63 -1.75
N ARG A 320 -1.24 8.93 -2.65
CA ARG A 320 -1.81 8.38 -3.89
C ARG A 320 -2.99 7.44 -3.60
N LEU A 321 -2.80 6.50 -2.69
CA LEU A 321 -3.85 5.52 -2.34
C LEU A 321 -5.09 6.20 -1.73
N GLN A 322 -4.89 7.15 -0.82
CA GLN A 322 -5.99 7.92 -0.21
C GLN A 322 -6.77 8.70 -1.28
N ARG A 323 -6.02 9.39 -2.14
CA ARG A 323 -6.51 10.18 -3.26
C ARG A 323 -7.28 9.35 -4.30
N TRP A 324 -6.92 8.08 -4.48
CA TRP A 324 -7.63 7.17 -5.39
C TRP A 324 -8.86 6.51 -4.76
N GLY A 325 -9.09 6.77 -3.47
CA GLY A 325 -10.31 6.39 -2.79
C GLY A 325 -10.17 5.20 -1.87
N PHE A 326 -9.00 4.57 -1.82
CA PHE A 326 -8.75 3.40 -0.98
C PHE A 326 -8.73 3.76 0.51
N THR A 327 -9.15 2.80 1.32
CA THR A 327 -9.28 2.92 2.79
C THR A 327 -8.70 1.73 3.54
N LEU A 328 -8.31 0.67 2.82
CA LEU A 328 -7.78 -0.57 3.37
C LEU A 328 -6.49 -0.97 2.63
N LEU A 329 -5.53 -1.48 3.39
CA LEU A 329 -4.31 -2.11 2.90
C LEU A 329 -4.31 -3.57 3.36
N ARG A 330 -4.28 -4.51 2.41
CA ARG A 330 -3.87 -5.90 2.65
C ARG A 330 -2.35 -5.89 2.59
N PHE A 331 -1.70 -5.91 3.75
CA PHE A 331 -0.27 -5.61 3.87
C PHE A 331 0.54 -6.89 3.78
N VAL A 332 1.27 -7.06 2.67
CA VAL A 332 2.02 -8.28 2.34
C VAL A 332 3.24 -8.41 3.26
N VAL A 333 3.30 -9.52 4.01
CA VAL A 333 4.45 -9.88 4.85
C VAL A 333 4.74 -11.38 4.68
N THR A 334 5.94 -11.74 4.26
CA THR A 334 6.35 -13.15 4.17
C THR A 334 6.91 -13.65 5.50
N TRP A 335 6.82 -14.95 5.76
CA TRP A 335 7.44 -15.57 6.94
C TRP A 335 8.96 -15.41 6.91
N GLU A 336 9.57 -15.50 5.73
CA GLU A 336 11.00 -15.25 5.50
C GLU A 336 11.41 -13.85 5.97
N ALA A 337 10.59 -12.82 5.69
CA ALA A 337 10.90 -11.46 6.13
C ALA A 337 11.08 -11.33 7.65
N ILE A 338 10.44 -12.20 8.42
CA ILE A 338 10.48 -12.19 9.88
C ILE A 338 11.57 -13.13 10.43
N GLU A 339 11.84 -14.27 9.77
CA GLU A 339 12.63 -15.37 10.36
C GLU A 339 13.61 -16.01 9.35
N HIS A 340 14.24 -15.20 8.48
CA HIS A 340 15.18 -15.68 7.45
C HIS A 340 16.48 -16.27 8.02
N ALA A 341 16.99 -15.73 9.14
CA ALA A 341 18.30 -16.12 9.70
C ALA A 341 18.33 -17.55 10.28
N GLY A 342 17.16 -18.12 10.58
CA GLY A 342 17.03 -19.48 11.10
C GLY A 342 15.87 -19.61 12.11
N PRO A 343 15.58 -20.84 12.55
CA PRO A 343 14.49 -21.10 13.47
C PRO A 343 14.68 -20.34 14.80
N GLY A 344 13.67 -19.58 15.19
CA GLY A 344 13.59 -18.74 16.38
C GLY A 344 14.31 -17.40 16.27
N GLN A 345 14.94 -17.09 15.13
CA GLN A 345 15.74 -15.88 14.94
C GLN A 345 14.92 -14.79 14.25
N ILE A 346 14.19 -14.01 15.06
CA ILE A 346 13.30 -12.95 14.60
C ILE A 346 14.10 -11.69 14.18
N ASP A 347 13.84 -11.18 12.98
CA ASP A 347 14.36 -9.90 12.49
C ASP A 347 13.59 -8.73 13.12
N HIS A 348 14.06 -8.27 14.28
CA HIS A 348 13.49 -7.13 14.98
C HIS A 348 13.65 -5.79 14.25
N GLU A 349 14.63 -5.65 13.36
CA GLU A 349 14.82 -4.43 12.58
C GLU A 349 13.69 -4.29 11.55
N TYR A 350 13.38 -5.38 10.85
CA TYR A 350 12.24 -5.43 9.95
C TYR A 350 10.91 -5.17 10.67
N LEU A 351 10.69 -5.77 11.86
CA LEU A 351 9.47 -5.52 12.65
C LEU A 351 9.31 -4.06 13.07
N GLN A 352 10.40 -3.39 13.48
CA GLN A 352 10.38 -1.96 13.82
C GLN A 352 10.07 -1.09 12.60
N TYR A 353 10.66 -1.43 11.46
CA TYR A 353 10.44 -0.73 10.23
C TYR A 353 8.99 -0.90 9.70
N LEU A 354 8.42 -2.11 9.76
CA LEU A 354 7.01 -2.34 9.44
C LEU A 354 6.07 -1.50 10.33
N ARG A 355 6.35 -1.46 11.64
CA ARG A 355 5.61 -0.61 12.56
C ARG A 355 5.61 0.85 12.11
N ALA A 356 6.77 1.40 11.74
CA ALA A 356 6.89 2.79 11.30
C ALA A 356 6.09 3.07 10.01
N VAL A 357 6.08 2.14 9.05
CA VAL A 357 5.27 2.28 7.82
C VAL A 357 3.77 2.24 8.13
N ILE A 358 3.33 1.35 9.02
CA ILE A 358 1.92 1.21 9.41
C ILE A 358 1.45 2.39 10.27
N GLU A 359 2.33 2.94 11.13
CA GLU A 359 2.08 4.20 11.83
C GLU A 359 1.82 5.32 10.83
N LYS A 360 2.64 5.43 9.78
CA LYS A 360 2.40 6.37 8.68
C LYS A 360 1.10 6.13 7.94
N ALA A 361 0.72 4.88 7.69
CA ALA A 361 -0.56 4.56 7.07
C ALA A 361 -1.76 5.11 7.89
N ALA A 362 -1.64 5.18 9.21
CA ALA A 362 -2.68 5.75 10.07
C ALA A 362 -2.95 7.24 9.79
N ASP A 363 -1.91 8.03 9.50
CA ASP A 363 -2.03 9.46 9.18
C ASP A 363 -2.88 9.71 7.92
N TYR A 364 -2.94 8.70 7.03
CA TYR A 364 -3.73 8.72 5.79
C TYR A 364 -5.08 8.03 5.93
N ASN A 365 -5.53 7.72 7.15
CA ASN A 365 -6.77 6.99 7.45
C ASN A 365 -6.83 5.61 6.77
N MET A 366 -5.69 4.94 6.61
CA MET A 366 -5.62 3.60 6.05
C MET A 366 -5.77 2.55 7.14
N LEU A 367 -6.81 1.73 7.02
CA LEU A 367 -6.96 0.49 7.76
C LEU A 367 -5.98 -0.54 7.20
N VAL A 368 -5.45 -1.40 8.05
CA VAL A 368 -4.46 -2.40 7.70
C VAL A 368 -4.89 -3.74 8.25
N TYR A 369 -4.91 -4.77 7.41
CA TYR A 369 -4.79 -6.14 7.90
C TYR A 369 -3.51 -6.76 7.36
N ILE A 370 -2.83 -7.48 8.22
CA ILE A 370 -1.57 -8.14 7.89
C ILE A 370 -1.90 -9.42 7.13
N ASP A 371 -1.26 -9.59 5.98
CA ASP A 371 -1.36 -10.77 5.14
C ASP A 371 -0.05 -11.56 5.22
N PRO A 372 -0.04 -12.69 5.95
CA PRO A 372 1.05 -13.65 5.92
C PRO A 372 1.14 -14.32 4.55
N HIS A 373 1.86 -13.66 3.66
CA HIS A 373 1.88 -13.97 2.25
C HIS A 373 2.83 -15.11 1.94
N GLN A 374 2.41 -15.94 0.98
CA GLN A 374 3.22 -16.98 0.37
C GLN A 374 2.63 -17.31 -0.99
N ASP A 375 3.49 -17.64 -1.93
CA ASP A 375 3.14 -18.40 -3.13
C ASP A 375 4.09 -19.58 -3.24
N VAL A 376 3.54 -20.77 -3.48
CA VAL A 376 4.35 -21.97 -3.69
C VAL A 376 5.36 -22.19 -2.56
N TRP A 377 4.96 -21.96 -1.31
CA TRP A 377 5.76 -22.16 -0.10
C TRP A 377 6.95 -21.21 0.10
N SER A 378 7.87 -21.03 -0.86
CA SER A 378 9.17 -20.39 -0.62
C SER A 378 9.88 -19.92 -1.91
N ARG A 379 10.84 -18.98 -1.79
CA ARG A 379 11.70 -18.55 -2.91
C ARG A 379 12.42 -19.71 -3.58
N TRP A 380 12.92 -20.66 -2.78
CA TRP A 380 13.63 -21.83 -3.28
C TRP A 380 12.71 -22.93 -3.84
N THR A 381 11.39 -22.75 -3.77
CA THR A 381 10.41 -23.59 -4.47
C THR A 381 9.76 -22.87 -5.65
N GLY A 382 10.30 -21.70 -6.04
CA GLY A 382 9.90 -20.91 -7.19
C GLY A 382 8.82 -19.87 -6.91
N GLY A 383 8.55 -19.56 -5.64
CA GLY A 383 7.60 -18.53 -5.23
C GLY A 383 8.14 -17.64 -4.10
N ASP A 384 7.45 -17.56 -2.98
CA ASP A 384 7.82 -16.78 -1.79
C ASP A 384 7.11 -17.31 -0.53
N GLY A 385 7.42 -16.72 0.63
CA GLY A 385 6.74 -17.04 1.89
C GLY A 385 7.68 -17.55 2.95
N ALA A 386 7.91 -18.86 3.01
CA ALA A 386 8.69 -19.54 4.04
C ALA A 386 10.21 -19.40 3.82
N PRO A 387 10.99 -19.26 4.91
CA PRO A 387 12.46 -19.18 4.83
C PRO A 387 13.12 -20.53 4.47
N MET A 388 14.35 -20.48 3.93
CA MET A 388 15.07 -21.65 3.41
C MET A 388 15.22 -22.77 4.43
N TRP A 389 15.43 -22.40 5.70
CA TRP A 389 15.65 -23.38 6.77
C TRP A 389 14.48 -24.36 6.92
N THR A 390 13.26 -23.98 6.50
CA THR A 390 12.10 -24.89 6.50
C THR A 390 12.29 -26.08 5.57
N LEU A 391 12.97 -25.88 4.43
CA LEU A 391 13.34 -26.94 3.49
C LEU A 391 14.51 -27.76 4.05
N GLU A 392 15.54 -27.08 4.54
CA GLU A 392 16.76 -27.72 5.01
C GLU A 392 16.55 -28.59 6.25
N CYS A 393 15.61 -28.21 7.13
CA CYS A 393 15.38 -28.93 8.39
C CYS A 393 14.86 -30.37 8.18
N ILE A 394 14.22 -30.65 7.05
CA ILE A 394 13.80 -32.00 6.65
C ILE A 394 14.81 -32.70 5.74
N GLY A 395 15.97 -32.06 5.50
CA GLY A 395 17.05 -32.61 4.70
C GLY A 395 16.97 -32.31 3.22
N PHE A 396 16.14 -31.39 2.74
CA PHE A 396 16.23 -30.97 1.34
C PHE A 396 17.55 -30.23 1.06
N GLU A 397 18.05 -30.38 -0.16
CA GLU A 397 19.15 -29.62 -0.77
C GLU A 397 18.59 -28.80 -1.94
N PRO A 398 18.18 -27.53 -1.69
CA PRO A 398 17.55 -26.69 -2.70
C PRO A 398 18.37 -26.47 -3.98
N ARG A 399 19.71 -26.55 -3.90
CA ARG A 399 20.59 -26.41 -5.07
C ARG A 399 20.36 -27.48 -6.13
N ASN A 400 19.79 -28.61 -5.75
CA ASN A 400 19.53 -29.74 -6.65
C ASN A 400 18.09 -29.76 -7.19
N PHE A 401 17.23 -28.81 -6.82
CA PHE A 401 15.81 -28.89 -7.17
C PHE A 401 15.53 -28.77 -8.67
N GLU A 402 16.31 -27.99 -9.41
CA GLU A 402 16.16 -27.88 -10.87
C GLU A 402 16.48 -29.23 -11.52
N VAL A 403 17.63 -29.84 -11.17
CA VAL A 403 18.10 -31.08 -11.81
C VAL A 403 17.18 -32.27 -11.49
N THR A 404 16.66 -32.33 -10.26
CA THR A 404 15.67 -33.35 -9.86
C THR A 404 14.23 -32.98 -10.21
N LYS A 405 13.99 -31.80 -10.81
CA LYS A 405 12.66 -31.24 -11.08
C LYS A 405 11.76 -31.16 -9.83
N ALA A 406 12.36 -31.05 -8.64
CA ALA A 406 11.64 -30.89 -7.37
C ALA A 406 11.02 -29.49 -7.22
N ALA A 407 11.59 -28.49 -7.89
CA ALA A 407 11.03 -27.16 -8.10
C ALA A 407 11.68 -26.52 -9.35
N LEU A 408 10.99 -25.56 -9.96
CA LEU A 408 11.54 -24.70 -11.00
C LEU A 408 11.57 -23.26 -10.50
N CYS A 409 12.75 -22.71 -10.32
CA CYS A 409 12.95 -21.32 -9.91
C CYS A 409 13.63 -20.54 -11.04
N LEU A 410 13.34 -19.24 -11.16
CA LEU A 410 13.94 -18.36 -12.16
C LEU A 410 15.47 -18.34 -11.99
N GLU A 411 15.93 -18.28 -10.75
CA GLU A 411 17.31 -18.25 -10.32
C GLU A 411 18.12 -19.47 -10.77
N THR A 412 17.46 -20.61 -10.90
CA THR A 412 18.12 -21.90 -11.16
C THR A 412 17.90 -22.40 -12.58
N CYS A 413 16.92 -21.86 -13.31
CA CYS A 413 16.54 -22.38 -14.62
C CYS A 413 17.56 -22.07 -15.74
N GLY A 414 18.55 -21.22 -15.47
CA GLY A 414 19.59 -20.82 -16.42
C GLY A 414 19.12 -19.89 -17.54
N LEU A 415 17.91 -19.32 -17.41
CA LEU A 415 17.36 -18.34 -18.33
C LEU A 415 17.41 -16.94 -17.72
N PRO A 416 17.62 -15.88 -18.52
CA PRO A 416 17.37 -14.52 -18.05
C PRO A 416 15.87 -14.35 -17.73
N ALA A 417 15.56 -13.41 -16.83
CA ALA A 417 14.20 -13.20 -16.34
C ALA A 417 13.20 -12.97 -17.48
N SER A 418 13.56 -12.17 -18.49
CA SER A 418 12.74 -11.88 -19.68
C SER A 418 12.36 -13.10 -20.51
N GLN A 419 13.08 -14.22 -20.35
CA GLN A 419 12.81 -15.49 -21.03
C GLN A 419 12.17 -16.54 -20.11
N PHE A 420 11.93 -16.21 -18.85
CA PHE A 420 11.26 -17.12 -17.92
C PHE A 420 9.81 -17.37 -18.39
N PRO A 421 9.35 -18.63 -18.47
CA PRO A 421 8.03 -18.92 -19.00
C PRO A 421 6.91 -18.33 -18.14
N LYS A 422 6.01 -17.56 -18.77
CA LYS A 422 4.85 -16.95 -18.09
C LYS A 422 3.94 -18.01 -17.47
N MET A 423 3.41 -17.73 -16.28
CA MET A 423 2.47 -18.59 -15.54
C MET A 423 2.97 -20.04 -15.37
N ILE A 424 4.29 -20.26 -15.30
CA ILE A 424 4.86 -21.59 -15.04
C ILE A 424 5.02 -21.86 -13.53
N TRP A 425 5.23 -20.82 -12.73
CA TRP A 425 5.46 -20.92 -11.30
C TRP A 425 4.35 -21.67 -10.53
N PRO A 426 3.03 -21.58 -10.87
CA PRO A 426 2.00 -22.32 -10.13
C PRO A 426 2.13 -23.84 -10.26
N THR A 427 2.84 -24.33 -11.29
CA THR A 427 3.06 -25.77 -11.47
C THR A 427 3.93 -26.37 -10.37
N ASN A 428 4.70 -25.54 -9.66
CA ASN A 428 5.52 -25.98 -8.54
C ASN A 428 4.67 -26.46 -7.35
N TYR A 429 3.40 -26.04 -7.20
CA TYR A 429 2.51 -26.56 -6.14
C TYR A 429 2.38 -28.09 -6.16
N GLY A 430 2.45 -28.70 -7.35
CA GLY A 430 2.40 -30.15 -7.54
C GLY A 430 3.75 -30.86 -7.51
N LYS A 431 4.87 -30.13 -7.45
CA LYS A 431 6.21 -30.73 -7.45
C LYS A 431 6.65 -31.11 -6.04
N LEU A 432 7.64 -32.00 -5.98
CA LEU A 432 8.09 -32.65 -4.75
C LEU A 432 8.31 -31.67 -3.60
N ALA A 433 9.05 -30.58 -3.81
CA ALA A 433 9.48 -29.72 -2.72
C ALA A 433 8.28 -29.00 -2.05
N CYS A 434 7.51 -28.26 -2.84
CA CYS A 434 6.34 -27.51 -2.34
C CYS A 434 5.25 -28.45 -1.80
N ALA A 435 4.87 -29.48 -2.55
CA ALA A 435 3.83 -30.43 -2.12
C ALA A 435 4.21 -31.14 -0.82
N THR A 436 5.50 -31.48 -0.64
CA THR A 436 5.99 -32.09 0.60
C THR A 436 5.85 -31.12 1.77
N MET A 437 6.32 -29.89 1.63
CA MET A 437 6.31 -28.92 2.73
C MET A 437 4.90 -28.58 3.21
N PHE A 438 3.96 -28.35 2.30
CA PHE A 438 2.56 -28.15 2.68
C PHE A 438 1.98 -29.38 3.40
N THR A 439 2.25 -30.58 2.90
CA THR A 439 1.77 -31.82 3.55
C THR A 439 2.30 -31.96 4.98
N LEU A 440 3.57 -31.60 5.20
CA LEU A 440 4.21 -31.65 6.52
C LEU A 440 3.69 -30.56 7.45
N PHE A 441 3.51 -29.33 6.95
CA PHE A 441 2.96 -28.21 7.72
C PHE A 441 1.55 -28.48 8.22
N TRP A 442 0.69 -29.07 7.38
CA TRP A 442 -0.71 -29.31 7.73
C TRP A 442 -0.94 -30.64 8.44
N ALA A 443 -0.31 -31.71 7.94
CA ALA A 443 -0.65 -33.09 8.29
C ALA A 443 0.57 -33.96 8.58
N GLY A 444 1.72 -33.36 8.94
CA GLY A 444 2.94 -34.09 9.25
C GLY A 444 2.75 -35.15 10.35
N ARG A 445 1.90 -34.92 11.36
CA ARG A 445 1.61 -35.95 12.39
C ARG A 445 0.92 -37.19 11.82
N LYS A 446 0.06 -37.01 10.81
CA LYS A 446 -0.69 -38.10 10.19
C LYS A 446 0.16 -38.84 9.15
N TYR A 447 0.80 -38.09 8.24
CA TYR A 447 1.46 -38.64 7.05
C TYR A 447 2.98 -38.76 7.17
N ALA A 448 3.60 -38.16 8.18
CA ALA A 448 5.03 -38.31 8.44
C ALA A 448 5.29 -38.45 9.96
N PRO A 449 4.67 -39.43 10.64
CA PRO A 449 4.71 -39.54 12.11
C PRO A 449 6.12 -39.76 12.68
N LYS A 450 7.07 -40.20 11.85
CA LYS A 450 8.48 -40.43 12.20
C LYS A 450 9.40 -39.26 11.85
N CYS A 451 8.87 -38.19 11.26
CA CYS A 451 9.65 -37.02 10.90
C CYS A 451 9.72 -36.06 12.10
N PHE A 452 10.92 -35.91 12.65
CA PHE A 452 11.22 -35.03 13.79
C PHE A 452 12.40 -34.13 13.44
N VAL A 453 12.32 -32.89 13.88
CA VAL A 453 13.41 -31.89 13.81
C VAL A 453 13.66 -31.44 15.24
N ASP A 454 14.90 -31.54 15.70
CA ASP A 454 15.30 -31.19 17.08
C ASP A 454 14.43 -31.86 18.17
N GLY A 455 14.00 -33.10 17.91
CA GLY A 455 13.14 -33.87 18.81
C GLY A 455 11.66 -33.44 18.81
N VAL A 456 11.28 -32.45 18.01
CA VAL A 456 9.91 -31.98 17.84
C VAL A 456 9.31 -32.55 16.57
N GLN A 457 8.04 -32.97 16.64
CA GLN A 457 7.34 -33.51 15.47
C GLN A 457 7.22 -32.41 14.40
N ILE A 458 7.55 -32.71 13.13
CA ILE A 458 7.70 -31.71 12.05
C ILE A 458 6.51 -30.75 11.88
N GLN A 459 5.27 -31.22 12.02
CA GLN A 459 4.07 -30.39 11.93
C GLN A 459 4.06 -29.35 13.06
N GLU A 460 4.38 -29.78 14.28
CA GLU A 460 4.45 -28.87 15.43
C GLU A 460 5.61 -27.90 15.28
N TYR A 461 6.76 -28.38 14.79
CA TYR A 461 7.94 -27.57 14.55
C TYR A 461 7.60 -26.42 13.58
N LEU A 462 7.10 -26.73 12.37
CA LEU A 462 6.79 -25.70 11.38
C LEU A 462 5.65 -24.76 11.83
N GLN A 463 4.55 -25.31 12.39
CA GLN A 463 3.42 -24.48 12.83
C GLN A 463 3.80 -23.56 13.99
N SER A 464 4.56 -24.04 14.98
CA SER A 464 4.94 -23.23 16.14
C SER A 464 5.88 -22.10 15.78
N HIS A 465 6.84 -22.31 14.88
CA HIS A 465 7.70 -21.24 14.36
C HIS A 465 6.93 -20.20 13.56
N TYR A 466 6.06 -20.64 12.64
CA TYR A 466 5.18 -19.74 11.89
C TYR A 466 4.30 -18.88 12.82
N LEU A 467 3.62 -19.52 13.78
CA LEU A 467 2.77 -18.82 14.76
C LEU A 467 3.58 -17.85 15.63
N SER A 468 4.78 -18.25 16.06
CA SER A 468 5.66 -17.40 16.87
C SER A 468 6.13 -16.17 16.09
N SER A 469 6.46 -16.33 14.82
CA SER A 469 6.83 -15.22 13.92
C SER A 469 5.67 -14.24 13.71
N MET A 470 4.46 -14.74 13.46
CA MET A 470 3.27 -13.89 13.36
C MET A 470 2.91 -13.21 14.69
N ALA A 471 3.09 -13.91 15.82
CA ALA A 471 2.88 -13.35 17.15
C ALA A 471 3.92 -12.26 17.48
N ALA A 472 5.17 -12.43 17.07
CA ALA A 472 6.21 -11.42 17.22
C ALA A 472 5.88 -10.15 16.42
N LEU A 473 5.41 -10.29 15.18
CA LEU A 473 4.92 -9.17 14.37
C LEU A 473 3.72 -8.49 15.04
N ALA A 474 2.69 -9.24 15.43
CA ALA A 474 1.54 -8.68 16.13
C ALA A 474 1.98 -7.94 17.41
N GLN A 475 2.91 -8.49 18.18
CA GLN A 475 3.43 -7.86 19.38
C GLN A 475 4.17 -6.55 19.09
N ALA A 476 4.91 -6.45 17.97
CA ALA A 476 5.54 -5.22 17.52
C ALA A 476 4.53 -4.15 17.08
N LEU A 477 3.39 -4.56 16.51
CA LEU A 477 2.31 -3.67 16.07
C LEU A 477 1.34 -3.27 17.19
N LYS A 478 1.50 -3.81 18.41
CA LYS A 478 0.62 -3.53 19.53
C LYS A 478 0.46 -2.03 19.79
N GLY A 479 -0.78 -1.60 20.05
CA GLY A 479 -1.14 -0.21 20.31
C GLY A 479 -1.48 0.61 19.06
N LEU A 480 -1.22 0.09 17.85
CA LEU A 480 -1.69 0.71 16.61
C LEU A 480 -3.20 0.49 16.45
N THR A 481 -3.91 1.58 16.16
CA THR A 481 -5.38 1.61 16.12
C THR A 481 -5.95 1.32 14.74
N ASN A 482 -5.11 1.38 13.70
CA ASN A 482 -5.50 1.13 12.32
C ASN A 482 -5.30 -0.33 11.89
N ILE A 483 -4.80 -1.21 12.77
CA ILE A 483 -4.79 -2.66 12.53
C ILE A 483 -6.20 -3.22 12.76
N VAL A 484 -6.82 -3.75 11.71
CA VAL A 484 -8.15 -4.35 11.76
C VAL A 484 -8.14 -5.87 11.91
N GLY A 485 -7.03 -6.52 11.55
CA GLY A 485 -6.92 -7.97 11.68
C GLY A 485 -5.69 -8.60 11.02
N PHE A 486 -5.72 -9.92 10.93
CA PHE A 486 -4.63 -10.76 10.43
C PHE A 486 -5.19 -11.89 9.55
N GLY A 487 -4.52 -12.19 8.43
CA GLY A 487 -4.79 -13.36 7.60
C GLY A 487 -4.16 -14.62 8.18
N THR A 488 -4.77 -15.79 7.98
CA THR A 488 -4.22 -17.06 8.49
C THR A 488 -2.99 -17.54 7.72
N MET A 489 -3.05 -17.44 6.39
CA MET A 489 -2.02 -17.78 5.40
C MET A 489 -2.63 -17.49 4.02
N ASN A 490 -1.91 -16.79 3.15
CA ASN A 490 -2.33 -16.56 1.76
C ASN A 490 -2.49 -17.90 1.00
N GLU A 491 -3.60 -18.08 0.29
CA GLU A 491 -3.86 -19.22 -0.63
C GLU A 491 -3.30 -20.58 -0.17
N PRO A 492 -3.72 -21.12 1.00
CA PRO A 492 -3.08 -22.29 1.59
C PRO A 492 -3.25 -23.53 0.70
N SER A 493 -2.14 -24.13 0.25
CA SER A 493 -2.18 -25.36 -0.55
C SER A 493 -2.31 -26.61 0.32
N CYS A 494 -3.04 -27.61 -0.16
CA CYS A 494 -3.19 -28.90 0.51
C CYS A 494 -1.98 -29.85 0.32
N GLY A 495 -1.03 -29.51 -0.55
CA GLY A 495 0.09 -30.41 -0.88
C GLY A 495 -0.41 -31.74 -1.45
N PHE A 496 0.01 -32.87 -0.86
CA PHE A 496 -0.47 -34.20 -1.23
C PHE A 496 -1.78 -34.60 -0.55
N ILE A 497 -2.30 -33.83 0.41
CA ILE A 497 -3.51 -34.18 1.16
C ILE A 497 -4.71 -34.26 0.19
N GLY A 498 -5.39 -35.41 0.19
CA GLY A 498 -6.51 -35.69 -0.70
C GLY A 498 -6.11 -36.29 -2.06
N VAL A 499 -4.81 -36.43 -2.37
CA VAL A 499 -4.37 -37.08 -3.60
C VAL A 499 -4.76 -38.55 -3.59
N THR A 500 -5.56 -38.96 -4.59
CA THR A 500 -6.08 -40.33 -4.75
C THR A 500 -5.26 -41.22 -5.66
N ASP A 501 -4.33 -40.63 -6.43
CA ASP A 501 -3.55 -41.35 -7.45
C ASP A 501 -2.16 -40.71 -7.58
N LEU A 502 -1.15 -41.39 -7.04
CA LEU A 502 0.24 -40.92 -7.06
C LEU A 502 0.92 -41.06 -8.43
N GLU A 503 0.29 -41.77 -9.36
CA GLU A 503 0.76 -41.92 -10.74
C GLU A 503 0.20 -40.85 -11.68
N LYS A 504 -0.45 -39.82 -11.13
CA LYS A 504 -0.88 -38.62 -11.87
C LYS A 504 -0.16 -37.35 -11.40
N PRO A 505 -0.02 -36.34 -12.26
CA PRO A 505 0.42 -35.01 -11.85
C PRO A 505 -0.48 -34.44 -10.76
N VAL A 506 0.12 -33.77 -9.78
CA VAL A 506 -0.59 -33.09 -8.69
C VAL A 506 -0.73 -31.60 -9.05
N GLY A 507 -1.77 -30.96 -8.52
CA GLY A 507 -2.02 -29.53 -8.71
C GLY A 507 -2.93 -29.21 -9.90
N LEU A 508 -3.31 -27.94 -9.95
CA LEU A 508 -4.42 -27.42 -10.75
C LEU A 508 -4.12 -27.32 -12.25
N PHE A 509 -2.86 -27.14 -12.60
CA PHE A 509 -2.43 -26.80 -13.95
C PHE A 509 -1.06 -27.43 -14.24
N GLN A 510 -0.88 -27.92 -15.46
CA GLN A 510 0.39 -28.48 -15.93
C GLN A 510 0.98 -27.63 -17.07
N ASN A 511 2.24 -27.21 -16.89
CA ASN A 511 3.04 -26.52 -17.88
C ASN A 511 4.53 -26.83 -17.64
N GLY A 512 5.31 -26.96 -18.71
CA GLY A 512 6.67 -27.48 -18.63
C GLY A 512 6.71 -28.93 -18.14
N TYR A 513 7.79 -29.32 -17.47
CA TYR A 513 7.90 -30.64 -16.86
C TYR A 513 6.94 -30.77 -15.67
N ALA A 514 5.96 -31.67 -15.76
CA ALA A 514 5.00 -31.94 -14.70
C ALA A 514 5.06 -33.42 -14.31
N PRO A 515 6.00 -33.80 -13.42
CA PRO A 515 6.09 -35.17 -12.94
C PRO A 515 4.84 -35.54 -12.14
N THR A 516 4.50 -36.83 -12.15
CA THR A 516 3.53 -37.39 -11.19
C THR A 516 4.09 -37.32 -9.77
N ALA A 517 3.24 -37.52 -8.74
CA ALA A 517 3.74 -37.54 -7.37
C ALA A 517 4.85 -38.58 -7.16
N LEU A 518 4.66 -39.82 -7.67
CA LEU A 518 5.68 -40.87 -7.62
C LEU A 518 6.94 -40.49 -8.40
N GLN A 519 6.79 -39.98 -9.63
CA GLN A 519 7.94 -39.56 -10.44
C GLN A 519 8.74 -38.46 -9.76
N GLY A 520 8.06 -37.48 -9.15
CA GLY A 520 8.71 -36.41 -8.40
C GLY A 520 9.49 -36.95 -7.21
N MET A 521 8.91 -37.88 -6.45
CA MET A 521 9.59 -38.55 -5.33
C MET A 521 10.82 -39.36 -5.78
N ALA A 522 10.71 -40.09 -6.89
CA ALA A 522 11.80 -40.89 -7.46
C ALA A 522 12.94 -40.02 -8.03
N LEU A 523 12.60 -38.96 -8.77
CA LEU A 523 13.58 -37.98 -9.25
C LEU A 523 14.30 -37.29 -8.09
N GLY A 524 13.58 -36.99 -7.00
CA GLY A 524 14.19 -36.46 -5.77
C GLY A 524 15.21 -37.41 -5.13
N GLU A 525 15.05 -38.72 -5.32
CA GLU A 525 16.03 -39.75 -4.92
C GLU A 525 17.13 -39.98 -5.96
N GLY A 526 17.20 -39.17 -7.02
CA GLY A 526 18.20 -39.28 -8.07
C GLY A 526 17.93 -40.39 -9.09
N ILE A 527 16.69 -40.92 -9.13
CA ILE A 527 16.29 -42.00 -10.03
C ILE A 527 15.69 -41.40 -11.30
N ALA A 528 16.23 -41.75 -12.46
CA ALA A 528 15.74 -41.25 -13.75
C ALA A 528 14.27 -41.66 -14.01
N GLN A 529 13.47 -40.76 -14.58
CA GLN A 529 12.05 -40.96 -14.88
C GLN A 529 11.67 -40.42 -16.26
N ASP A 530 10.65 -41.04 -16.89
CA ASP A 530 10.04 -40.54 -18.12
C ASP A 530 8.92 -39.54 -17.80
N VAL A 531 9.22 -38.25 -17.89
CA VAL A 531 8.35 -37.15 -17.44
C VAL A 531 7.64 -36.49 -18.62
N GLY A 532 6.34 -36.25 -18.46
CA GLY A 532 5.56 -35.48 -19.42
C GLY A 532 5.96 -33.99 -19.43
N PHE A 533 6.22 -33.47 -20.62
CA PHE A 533 6.38 -32.03 -20.87
C PHE A 533 5.08 -31.46 -21.45
N TRP A 534 4.52 -30.47 -20.77
CA TRP A 534 3.26 -29.81 -21.10
C TRP A 534 3.52 -28.43 -21.68
N ASN A 535 2.69 -27.99 -22.62
CA ASN A 535 2.74 -26.63 -23.15
C ASN A 535 1.35 -26.01 -23.04
N SER A 536 1.28 -24.68 -23.02
CA SER A 536 0.03 -23.93 -22.90
C SER A 536 -0.82 -23.92 -24.19
N SER A 537 -0.59 -24.84 -25.14
CA SER A 537 -1.40 -24.89 -26.36
C SER A 537 -2.80 -25.42 -26.04
N VAL A 538 -3.81 -24.84 -26.68
CA VAL A 538 -5.22 -25.28 -26.59
C VAL A 538 -5.36 -26.78 -26.92
N TRP A 539 -4.50 -27.32 -27.80
CA TRP A 539 -4.49 -28.74 -28.15
C TRP A 539 -4.04 -29.66 -27.00
N THR A 540 -3.07 -29.24 -26.21
CA THR A 540 -2.62 -29.96 -25.01
C THR A 540 -3.73 -29.99 -23.97
N LEU A 541 -4.40 -28.84 -23.75
CA LEU A 541 -5.53 -28.73 -22.82
C LEU A 541 -6.71 -29.62 -23.25
N ILE A 542 -7.07 -29.64 -24.54
CA ILE A 542 -8.17 -30.47 -25.06
C ILE A 542 -7.87 -31.96 -25.00
N ARG A 543 -6.63 -32.37 -25.30
CA ARG A 543 -6.26 -33.80 -25.34
C ARG A 543 -6.05 -34.41 -23.96
N GLY A 544 -5.79 -33.59 -22.94
CA GLY A 544 -5.46 -34.06 -21.59
C GLY A 544 -4.23 -34.95 -21.57
N LYS A 545 -3.26 -34.73 -22.47
CA LYS A 545 -2.03 -35.52 -22.60
C LYS A 545 -0.82 -34.62 -22.76
N PRO A 546 0.36 -35.02 -22.24
CA PRO A 546 1.57 -34.24 -22.40
C PRO A 546 1.93 -34.09 -23.88
N SER A 547 2.59 -32.98 -24.22
CA SER A 547 3.00 -32.69 -25.60
C SER A 547 4.11 -33.62 -26.09
N ARG A 548 4.98 -34.03 -25.17
CA ARG A 548 6.03 -35.05 -25.33
C ARG A 548 6.36 -35.66 -23.97
N VAL A 549 7.06 -36.78 -23.97
CA VAL A 549 7.61 -37.41 -22.77
C VAL A 549 9.12 -37.48 -22.96
N ASP A 550 9.87 -37.02 -21.97
CA ASP A 550 11.33 -37.06 -21.98
C ASP A 550 11.85 -37.83 -20.78
N THR A 551 12.96 -38.55 -20.97
CA THR A 551 13.72 -39.12 -19.87
C THR A 551 14.49 -38.00 -19.16
N VAL A 552 14.14 -37.75 -17.91
CA VAL A 552 14.86 -36.84 -17.01
C VAL A 552 15.75 -37.68 -16.11
N ASP A 553 17.06 -37.46 -16.18
CA ASP A 553 18.06 -38.16 -15.37
C ASP A 553 18.78 -37.15 -14.45
N PRO A 554 18.60 -37.24 -13.13
CA PRO A 554 19.32 -36.41 -12.18
C PRO A 554 20.83 -36.73 -12.05
N HIS A 555 21.31 -37.77 -12.73
CA HIS A 555 22.70 -38.22 -12.70
C HIS A 555 23.21 -38.55 -11.28
N GLY A 556 22.33 -39.10 -10.46
CA GLY A 556 22.62 -39.44 -9.06
C GLY A 556 22.58 -38.26 -8.08
N LEU A 557 22.35 -37.03 -8.55
CA LEU A 557 22.06 -35.90 -7.65
C LEU A 557 20.68 -36.08 -7.03
N ARG A 558 20.59 -35.83 -5.72
CA ARG A 558 19.36 -35.99 -4.93
C ARG A 558 18.85 -34.63 -4.51
N ALA A 559 17.54 -34.51 -4.40
CA ALA A 559 16.90 -33.35 -3.77
C ALA A 559 17.18 -33.31 -2.26
N TRP A 560 17.80 -34.36 -1.71
CA TRP A 560 18.08 -34.54 -0.29
C TRP A 560 19.58 -34.46 -0.02
N LYS A 561 19.95 -33.89 1.13
CA LYS A 561 21.32 -33.86 1.65
C LYS A 561 21.83 -35.27 1.95
N ASP A 562 23.16 -35.42 1.98
CA ASP A 562 23.80 -36.67 2.38
C ASP A 562 23.34 -37.10 3.78
N GLY A 563 23.00 -38.38 3.94
CA GLY A 563 22.45 -38.92 5.18
C GLY A 563 20.95 -38.73 5.37
N PHE A 564 20.26 -38.04 4.46
CA PHE A 564 18.80 -37.92 4.45
C PHE A 564 18.18 -38.82 3.36
N GLU A 565 16.96 -39.29 3.63
CA GLU A 565 16.13 -40.05 2.69
C GLU A 565 14.77 -39.38 2.53
N CYS A 566 14.14 -39.60 1.37
CA CYS A 566 12.82 -39.10 1.06
C CYS A 566 11.82 -39.45 2.15
N VAL A 567 11.18 -38.43 2.72
CA VAL A 567 10.21 -38.55 3.81
C VAL A 567 9.10 -39.54 3.45
N TRP A 568 8.65 -39.56 2.19
CA TRP A 568 7.59 -40.44 1.70
C TRP A 568 8.06 -41.88 1.47
N LYS A 569 9.33 -42.08 1.10
CA LYS A 569 9.94 -43.41 1.04
C LYS A 569 10.09 -43.99 2.45
N ASN A 570 10.54 -43.19 3.40
CA ASN A 570 10.63 -43.54 4.83
C ASN A 570 9.28 -43.86 5.47
N ALA A 571 8.22 -43.20 5.02
CA ALA A 571 6.85 -43.48 5.41
C ALA A 571 6.26 -44.75 4.74
N GLY A 572 6.99 -45.36 3.80
CA GLY A 572 6.57 -46.56 3.07
C GLY A 572 5.47 -46.29 2.04
N VAL A 573 5.38 -45.06 1.52
CA VAL A 573 4.39 -44.68 0.49
C VAL A 573 4.73 -45.32 -0.86
N TRP A 574 6.03 -45.36 -1.17
CA TRP A 574 6.57 -45.93 -2.40
C TRP A 574 7.91 -46.62 -2.12
N GLY A 575 8.33 -47.48 -3.04
CA GLY A 575 9.57 -48.24 -2.94
C GLY A 575 10.12 -48.61 -4.32
N LEU A 576 11.10 -49.52 -4.34
CA LEU A 576 11.62 -50.09 -5.57
C LEU A 576 11.16 -51.53 -5.71
N ASP A 577 10.71 -51.91 -6.90
CA ASP A 577 10.38 -53.29 -7.25
C ASP A 577 11.67 -54.16 -7.35
N ALA A 578 11.49 -55.44 -7.70
CA ALA A 578 12.61 -56.38 -7.85
C ALA A 578 13.59 -55.99 -8.97
N GLU A 579 13.13 -55.21 -9.95
CA GLU A 579 13.89 -54.70 -11.08
C GLU A 579 14.51 -53.31 -10.80
N GLY A 580 14.28 -52.74 -9.61
CA GLY A 580 14.79 -51.44 -9.20
C GLY A 580 13.98 -50.24 -9.72
N LYS A 581 12.75 -50.45 -10.18
CA LYS A 581 11.86 -49.37 -10.64
C LYS A 581 10.97 -48.86 -9.50
N PRO A 582 10.66 -47.55 -9.47
CA PRO A 582 9.72 -47.00 -8.49
C PRO A 582 8.33 -47.61 -8.61
N GLU A 583 7.76 -48.06 -7.49
CA GLU A 583 6.39 -48.54 -7.38
C GLU A 583 5.67 -47.93 -6.17
N VAL A 584 4.36 -47.70 -6.30
CA VAL A 584 3.53 -47.25 -5.19
C VAL A 584 3.22 -48.42 -4.26
N LEU A 585 3.55 -48.29 -2.98
CA LEU A 585 3.28 -49.30 -1.96
C LEU A 585 1.96 -49.04 -1.21
N GLN A 586 1.58 -47.77 -1.09
CA GLN A 586 0.34 -47.34 -0.43
C GLN A 586 -0.39 -46.29 -1.29
N PRO A 587 -1.25 -46.72 -2.24
CA PRO A 587 -1.93 -45.79 -3.17
C PRO A 587 -2.89 -44.82 -2.48
N ASP A 588 -3.56 -45.26 -1.42
CA ASP A 588 -4.53 -44.46 -0.66
C ASP A 588 -3.90 -43.65 0.50
N TYR A 589 -2.57 -43.50 0.51
CA TYR A 589 -1.88 -42.94 1.68
C TYR A 589 -2.39 -41.54 2.03
N PHE A 590 -2.67 -40.69 1.04
CA PHE A 590 -3.14 -39.32 1.26
C PHE A 590 -4.64 -39.10 1.00
N SER A 591 -5.38 -40.07 0.45
CA SER A 591 -6.73 -39.87 -0.11
C SER A 591 -7.84 -39.66 0.91
N ASN A 592 -7.69 -40.21 2.13
CA ASN A 592 -8.76 -40.25 3.13
C ASN A 592 -8.65 -39.11 4.17
N ALA A 593 -8.74 -37.86 3.73
CA ALA A 593 -8.82 -36.70 4.61
C ALA A 593 -9.48 -35.49 3.95
N ASP A 594 -10.21 -34.73 4.75
CA ASP A 594 -10.73 -33.42 4.34
C ASP A 594 -9.74 -32.34 4.76
N PHE A 595 -9.13 -31.64 3.80
CA PHE A 595 -8.11 -30.63 4.09
C PHE A 595 -8.63 -29.50 5.00
N GLY A 596 -9.81 -28.96 4.66
CA GLY A 596 -10.42 -27.84 5.36
C GLY A 596 -10.77 -28.19 6.81
N ARG A 597 -11.45 -29.31 7.01
CA ARG A 597 -11.96 -29.76 8.31
C ARG A 597 -10.87 -30.36 9.18
N ASP A 598 -10.05 -31.25 8.63
CA ASP A 598 -9.15 -32.10 9.43
C ASP A 598 -7.82 -31.41 9.75
N PHE A 599 -7.38 -30.41 8.95
CA PHE A 599 -6.06 -29.79 9.11
C PHE A 599 -6.07 -28.27 9.14
N PHE A 600 -6.71 -27.62 8.17
CA PHE A 600 -6.74 -26.16 8.09
C PHE A 600 -7.46 -25.54 9.29
N LEU A 601 -8.70 -25.94 9.57
CA LEU A 601 -9.50 -25.37 10.66
C LEU A 601 -8.82 -25.52 12.03
N PRO A 602 -8.25 -26.69 12.42
CA PRO A 602 -7.46 -26.80 13.64
C PRO A 602 -6.30 -25.81 13.75
N PHE A 603 -5.57 -25.56 12.65
CA PHE A 603 -4.52 -24.55 12.63
C PHE A 603 -5.09 -23.13 12.75
N ALA A 604 -6.12 -22.81 11.96
CA ALA A 604 -6.74 -21.50 11.95
C ALA A 604 -7.30 -21.11 13.33
N ARG A 605 -7.84 -22.07 14.10
CA ARG A 605 -8.24 -21.88 15.51
C ARG A 605 -7.05 -21.46 16.39
N LYS A 606 -5.90 -22.14 16.27
CA LYS A 606 -4.69 -21.79 17.03
C LYS A 606 -4.19 -20.40 16.62
N PHE A 607 -4.14 -20.12 15.33
CA PHE A 607 -3.75 -18.82 14.79
C PHE A 607 -4.63 -17.69 15.35
N ALA A 608 -5.95 -17.86 15.26
CA ALA A 608 -6.92 -16.90 15.78
C ALA A 608 -6.70 -16.62 17.26
N LEU A 609 -6.53 -17.68 18.07
CA LEU A 609 -6.25 -17.55 19.50
C LEU A 609 -4.98 -16.73 19.76
N GLU A 610 -3.86 -17.06 19.13
CA GLU A 610 -2.58 -16.36 19.32
C GLU A 610 -2.69 -14.87 18.96
N MET A 611 -3.29 -14.56 17.80
CA MET A 611 -3.46 -13.16 17.38
C MET A 611 -4.40 -12.40 18.31
N GLN A 612 -5.49 -13.03 18.76
CA GLN A 612 -6.50 -12.38 19.60
C GLN A 612 -6.08 -12.25 21.07
N LEU A 613 -5.11 -13.02 21.54
CA LEU A 613 -4.45 -12.76 22.83
C LEU A 613 -3.71 -11.41 22.83
N ILE A 614 -3.18 -10.99 21.67
CA ILE A 614 -2.44 -9.74 21.50
C ILE A 614 -3.40 -8.60 21.10
N PHE A 615 -4.33 -8.88 20.18
CA PHE A 615 -5.37 -7.97 19.68
C PHE A 615 -6.77 -8.57 19.88
N PRO A 616 -7.41 -8.35 21.04
CA PRO A 616 -8.67 -9.01 21.40
C PRO A 616 -9.85 -8.80 20.43
N LYS A 617 -9.79 -7.75 19.59
CA LYS A 617 -10.83 -7.42 18.61
C LYS A 617 -10.39 -7.65 17.17
N ALA A 618 -9.21 -8.23 16.94
CA ALA A 618 -8.72 -8.49 15.60
C ALA A 618 -9.69 -9.42 14.86
N MET A 619 -10.03 -9.01 13.64
CA MET A 619 -10.67 -9.88 12.67
C MET A 619 -9.65 -10.90 12.16
N ILE A 620 -10.12 -12.11 11.88
CA ILE A 620 -9.29 -13.17 11.30
C ILE A 620 -9.76 -13.41 9.87
N PHE A 621 -8.90 -13.04 8.92
CA PHE A 621 -9.16 -13.17 7.50
C PHE A 621 -8.82 -14.61 7.08
N VAL A 622 -9.85 -15.35 6.69
CA VAL A 622 -9.76 -16.78 6.39
C VAL A 622 -9.81 -16.98 4.88
N GLU A 623 -8.80 -17.68 4.38
CA GLU A 623 -8.67 -18.10 3.01
C GLU A 623 -8.60 -19.63 2.93
N MET A 624 -8.97 -20.17 1.78
CA MET A 624 -8.83 -21.57 1.41
C MET A 624 -8.19 -21.60 0.01
N PRO A 625 -7.61 -22.72 -0.44
CA PRO A 625 -7.09 -22.82 -1.79
C PRO A 625 -8.17 -22.39 -2.80
N PRO A 626 -7.80 -21.68 -3.89
CA PRO A 626 -8.77 -21.13 -4.84
C PRO A 626 -9.83 -22.16 -5.26
N VAL A 627 -11.07 -21.91 -4.85
CA VAL A 627 -12.22 -22.84 -4.98
C VAL A 627 -12.55 -23.14 -6.43
N ASP A 628 -12.13 -22.27 -7.33
CA ASP A 628 -12.37 -22.34 -8.76
C ASP A 628 -11.69 -23.52 -9.46
N SER A 629 -10.86 -24.26 -8.72
CA SER A 629 -9.95 -25.23 -9.29
C SER A 629 -9.64 -26.41 -8.36
N SER A 630 -9.95 -26.35 -7.06
CA SER A 630 -9.66 -27.44 -6.11
C SER A 630 -10.92 -28.23 -5.72
N ASP A 631 -10.80 -29.56 -5.61
CA ASP A 631 -11.83 -30.45 -5.03
C ASP A 631 -11.96 -30.30 -3.49
N VAL A 632 -11.34 -29.25 -2.93
CA VAL A 632 -11.27 -28.99 -1.49
C VAL A 632 -12.58 -28.33 -1.05
N GLU A 633 -13.29 -28.96 -0.12
CA GLU A 633 -14.49 -28.36 0.46
C GLU A 633 -14.12 -27.23 1.43
N PHE A 634 -14.79 -26.08 1.31
CA PHE A 634 -14.69 -25.00 2.29
C PHE A 634 -15.31 -25.47 3.64
N PRO A 635 -14.54 -25.48 4.74
CA PRO A 635 -15.00 -26.05 6.00
C PRO A 635 -16.09 -25.18 6.63
N LYS A 636 -16.94 -25.80 7.46
CA LYS A 636 -17.83 -25.04 8.32
C LYS A 636 -17.01 -24.46 9.49
N ILE A 637 -17.04 -23.14 9.64
CA ILE A 637 -16.35 -22.38 10.68
C ILE A 637 -17.41 -21.72 11.56
N LEU A 638 -17.41 -22.02 12.85
CA LEU A 638 -18.31 -21.41 13.82
C LEU A 638 -17.61 -20.22 14.49
N SER A 639 -18.40 -19.32 15.09
CA SER A 639 -17.86 -18.18 15.85
C SER A 639 -17.01 -18.62 17.06
N ASP A 640 -17.32 -19.79 17.63
CA ASP A 640 -16.51 -20.42 18.69
C ASP A 640 -15.18 -20.99 18.16
N ASP A 641 -15.08 -21.25 16.85
CA ASP A 641 -13.83 -21.70 16.23
C ASP A 641 -12.91 -20.52 15.97
N ILE A 642 -13.43 -19.49 15.31
CA ILE A 642 -12.68 -18.30 14.91
C ILE A 642 -13.57 -17.09 15.19
N PRO A 643 -13.42 -16.44 16.36
CA PRO A 643 -14.15 -15.22 16.66
C PRO A 643 -13.80 -14.13 15.65
N ASN A 644 -14.79 -13.33 15.24
CA ASN A 644 -14.61 -12.25 14.24
C ASN A 644 -14.00 -12.73 12.91
N ALA A 645 -14.35 -13.93 12.46
CA ALA A 645 -13.91 -14.44 11.16
C ALA A 645 -14.44 -13.60 10.00
N VAL A 646 -13.61 -13.46 8.97
CA VAL A 646 -13.94 -12.80 7.70
C VAL A 646 -13.64 -13.78 6.57
N ASN A 647 -14.59 -13.96 5.65
CA ASN A 647 -14.36 -14.68 4.41
C ASN A 647 -13.47 -13.82 3.50
N ALA A 648 -12.21 -14.22 3.31
CA ALA A 648 -11.18 -13.44 2.61
C ALA A 648 -10.78 -14.03 1.23
N MET A 649 -11.55 -14.98 0.71
CA MET A 649 -11.28 -15.68 -0.55
C MET A 649 -11.02 -14.76 -1.75
N HIS A 650 -10.22 -15.26 -2.69
CA HIS A 650 -9.82 -14.53 -3.89
C HIS A 650 -10.74 -14.81 -5.07
N TRP A 651 -10.71 -13.91 -6.06
CA TRP A 651 -11.37 -14.13 -7.34
C TRP A 651 -10.65 -13.40 -8.48
N TYR A 652 -10.39 -14.12 -9.56
CA TYR A 652 -9.84 -13.57 -10.81
C TYR A 652 -10.62 -14.07 -12.03
N ASP A 653 -10.71 -13.24 -13.07
CA ASP A 653 -11.12 -13.73 -14.39
C ASP A 653 -9.98 -14.57 -15.01
N ALA A 654 -10.09 -15.89 -14.84
CA ALA A 654 -9.09 -16.85 -15.31
C ALA A 654 -8.77 -16.72 -16.81
N VAL A 655 -9.75 -16.39 -17.66
CA VAL A 655 -9.51 -16.26 -19.11
C VAL A 655 -8.60 -15.06 -19.37
N THR A 656 -8.87 -13.94 -18.73
CA THR A 656 -8.06 -12.73 -18.88
C THR A 656 -6.68 -12.90 -18.26
N LEU A 657 -6.59 -13.51 -17.09
CA LEU A 657 -5.32 -13.77 -16.39
C LEU A 657 -4.41 -14.70 -17.19
N LEU A 658 -4.93 -15.82 -17.70
CA LEU A 658 -4.14 -16.81 -18.44
C LEU A 658 -3.76 -16.35 -19.85
N THR A 659 -4.64 -15.60 -20.53
CA THR A 659 -4.41 -15.21 -21.93
C THR A 659 -3.82 -13.82 -22.09
N LEU A 660 -3.68 -13.05 -21.01
CA LEU A 660 -3.27 -11.63 -21.01
C LEU A 660 -4.02 -10.81 -22.06
N THR A 661 -5.30 -11.15 -22.28
CA THR A 661 -6.16 -10.52 -23.27
C THR A 661 -7.57 -10.38 -22.72
N TRP A 662 -8.03 -9.15 -22.55
CA TRP A 662 -9.40 -8.87 -22.17
C TRP A 662 -10.34 -9.00 -23.37
N ARG A 663 -11.45 -9.73 -23.19
CA ARG A 663 -12.53 -9.86 -24.18
C ARG A 663 -13.87 -9.62 -23.51
N SER A 664 -14.42 -8.41 -23.67
CA SER A 664 -15.69 -8.04 -23.03
C SER A 664 -16.85 -8.98 -23.35
N TYR A 665 -16.77 -9.72 -24.47
CA TYR A 665 -17.83 -10.58 -25.01
C TYR A 665 -17.56 -12.08 -24.87
N PHE A 666 -16.46 -12.51 -24.24
CA PHE A 666 -16.15 -13.93 -24.11
C PHE A 666 -15.48 -14.25 -22.77
N THR A 667 -16.00 -15.26 -22.07
CA THR A 667 -15.35 -15.90 -20.92
C THR A 667 -15.75 -17.37 -20.84
N VAL A 668 -15.18 -18.13 -19.91
CA VAL A 668 -15.52 -19.51 -19.61
C VAL A 668 -15.91 -19.62 -18.14
N ASP A 669 -17.07 -20.22 -17.89
CA ASP A 669 -17.47 -20.59 -16.55
C ASP A 669 -16.77 -21.90 -16.16
N TYR A 670 -15.65 -21.81 -15.44
CA TYR A 670 -14.82 -22.98 -15.09
C TYR A 670 -15.54 -23.96 -14.15
N GLN A 671 -16.53 -23.52 -13.37
CA GLN A 671 -17.26 -24.40 -12.45
C GLN A 671 -18.09 -25.45 -13.19
N ILE A 672 -18.64 -25.07 -14.35
CA ILE A 672 -19.51 -25.92 -15.16
C ILE A 672 -18.93 -26.24 -16.55
N GLY A 673 -17.77 -25.66 -16.89
CA GLY A 673 -17.06 -25.85 -18.15
C GLY A 673 -17.75 -25.24 -19.39
N ILE A 674 -18.62 -24.24 -19.21
CA ILE A 674 -19.45 -23.69 -20.31
C ILE A 674 -18.91 -22.33 -20.77
N PRO A 675 -18.64 -22.11 -22.07
CA PRO A 675 -18.30 -20.80 -22.60
C PRO A 675 -19.50 -19.85 -22.61
N ALA A 676 -19.27 -18.58 -22.30
CA ALA A 676 -20.28 -17.53 -22.33
C ALA A 676 -19.93 -16.46 -23.38
N PHE A 677 -20.92 -16.06 -24.17
CA PHE A 677 -20.76 -15.10 -25.27
C PHE A 677 -21.68 -13.88 -25.11
N GLY A 678 -21.12 -12.70 -25.37
CA GLY A 678 -21.76 -11.40 -25.23
C GLY A 678 -21.51 -10.74 -23.87
N ASN A 679 -21.45 -9.41 -23.86
CA ASN A 679 -21.06 -8.62 -22.67
C ASN A 679 -21.94 -8.91 -21.44
N GLU A 680 -23.25 -9.09 -21.64
CA GLU A 680 -24.14 -9.45 -20.52
C GLU A 680 -23.90 -10.86 -20.00
N ALA A 681 -23.58 -11.82 -20.88
CA ALA A 681 -23.33 -13.20 -20.47
C ALA A 681 -22.02 -13.29 -19.67
N VAL A 682 -20.97 -12.60 -20.11
CA VAL A 682 -19.70 -12.47 -19.38
C VAL A 682 -19.94 -11.92 -17.98
N ARG A 683 -20.67 -10.79 -17.87
CA ARG A 683 -21.03 -10.20 -16.57
C ARG A 683 -21.84 -11.18 -15.70
N ARG A 684 -22.81 -11.90 -16.27
CA ARG A 684 -23.58 -12.91 -15.50
C ARG A 684 -22.72 -14.06 -15.01
N VAL A 685 -21.68 -14.47 -15.73
CA VAL A 685 -20.74 -15.50 -15.25
C VAL A 685 -19.95 -14.96 -14.06
N HIS A 686 -19.29 -13.81 -14.22
CA HIS A 686 -18.44 -13.24 -13.16
C HIS A 686 -19.26 -12.89 -11.91
N HIS A 687 -20.46 -12.35 -12.08
CA HIS A 687 -21.40 -12.13 -10.97
C HIS A 687 -21.69 -13.44 -10.22
N ARG A 688 -22.01 -14.54 -10.92
CA ARG A 688 -22.33 -15.82 -10.27
C ARG A 688 -21.12 -16.40 -9.52
N GLN A 689 -19.92 -16.29 -10.08
CA GLN A 689 -18.69 -16.75 -9.44
C GLN A 689 -18.42 -15.98 -8.14
N LEU A 690 -18.46 -14.65 -8.20
CA LEU A 690 -18.32 -13.81 -7.00
C LEU A 690 -19.44 -14.07 -5.98
N ALA A 691 -20.67 -14.31 -6.42
CA ALA A 691 -21.79 -14.64 -5.53
C ALA A 691 -21.58 -15.97 -4.82
N HIS A 692 -20.98 -16.95 -5.52
CA HIS A 692 -20.59 -18.23 -4.96
C HIS A 692 -19.49 -18.05 -3.90
N VAL A 693 -18.43 -17.31 -4.21
CA VAL A 693 -17.36 -16.99 -3.25
C VAL A 693 -17.91 -16.29 -2.01
N ALA A 694 -18.76 -15.27 -2.19
CA ALA A 694 -19.40 -14.55 -1.09
C ALA A 694 -20.41 -15.40 -0.29
N SER A 695 -20.88 -16.51 -0.86
CA SER A 695 -21.81 -17.41 -0.15
C SER A 695 -21.15 -18.17 0.99
N PHE A 696 -19.82 -18.33 0.99
CA PHE A 696 -19.11 -19.02 2.06
C PHE A 696 -19.24 -18.30 3.40
N GLY A 697 -19.09 -16.98 3.44
CA GLY A 697 -19.35 -16.17 4.63
C GLY A 697 -20.74 -16.45 5.23
N ARG A 698 -21.77 -16.45 4.37
CA ARG A 698 -23.17 -16.68 4.77
C ARG A 698 -23.49 -18.12 5.20
N THR A 699 -22.98 -19.10 4.46
CA THR A 699 -23.44 -20.50 4.57
C THR A 699 -22.48 -21.41 5.33
N LYS A 700 -21.19 -21.04 5.38
CA LYS A 700 -20.13 -21.82 6.00
C LYS A 700 -19.48 -21.13 7.20
N MET A 701 -19.66 -19.82 7.39
CA MET A 701 -19.00 -19.03 8.44
C MET A 701 -19.97 -18.22 9.32
N GLU A 702 -21.13 -18.78 9.68
CA GLU A 702 -22.14 -18.13 10.56
C GLU A 702 -22.50 -16.69 10.19
N ASN A 703 -22.67 -16.42 8.89
CA ASN A 703 -22.95 -15.07 8.39
C ASN A 703 -21.80 -14.08 8.61
N ALA A 704 -20.55 -14.53 8.49
CA ALA A 704 -19.39 -13.66 8.42
C ALA A 704 -19.43 -12.73 7.17
N PRO A 705 -18.90 -11.50 7.28
CA PRO A 705 -18.73 -10.62 6.13
C PRO A 705 -17.73 -11.22 5.13
N THR A 706 -17.87 -10.82 3.88
CA THR A 706 -16.92 -11.17 2.81
C THR A 706 -16.14 -9.95 2.37
N LEU A 707 -14.82 -10.10 2.32
CA LEU A 707 -13.90 -9.22 1.63
C LEU A 707 -13.16 -10.06 0.60
N ILE A 708 -13.21 -9.70 -0.68
CA ILE A 708 -12.40 -10.39 -1.69
C ILE A 708 -10.94 -9.99 -1.47
N GLY A 709 -10.13 -10.90 -0.93
CA GLY A 709 -8.75 -10.62 -0.49
C GLY A 709 -7.83 -10.21 -1.63
N GLU A 710 -8.07 -10.79 -2.80
CA GLU A 710 -7.39 -10.44 -4.04
C GLU A 710 -8.32 -10.54 -5.25
N THR A 711 -8.19 -9.54 -6.12
CA THR A 711 -8.78 -9.51 -7.44
C THR A 711 -8.11 -8.43 -8.27
N GLY A 712 -8.12 -8.54 -9.59
CA GLY A 712 -7.46 -7.55 -10.44
C GLY A 712 -7.42 -7.97 -11.90
N ILE A 713 -6.54 -7.31 -12.64
CA ILE A 713 -6.24 -7.61 -14.03
C ILE A 713 -4.73 -7.51 -14.26
N PRO A 714 -4.18 -8.28 -15.20
CA PRO A 714 -2.86 -7.96 -15.72
C PRO A 714 -2.89 -6.62 -16.46
N TYR A 715 -1.78 -5.87 -16.39
CA TYR A 715 -1.61 -4.58 -17.06
C TYR A 715 -0.86 -4.69 -18.38
N ASN A 716 -0.09 -5.76 -18.58
CA ASN A 716 0.57 -6.11 -19.85
C ASN A 716 -0.40 -6.72 -20.89
N LEU A 717 -1.70 -6.40 -20.80
CA LEU A 717 -2.72 -6.83 -21.76
C LEU A 717 -2.36 -6.45 -23.20
N CYS A 718 -2.73 -7.32 -24.13
CA CYS A 718 -2.60 -7.08 -25.57
C CYS A 718 -1.16 -6.72 -25.95
N ASP A 719 -0.21 -7.56 -25.54
CA ASP A 719 1.23 -7.40 -25.76
C ASP A 719 1.77 -6.07 -25.21
N ALA A 720 1.30 -5.68 -24.02
CA ALA A 720 1.74 -4.48 -23.31
C ALA A 720 1.62 -3.17 -24.12
N ARG A 721 0.70 -3.09 -25.09
CA ARG A 721 0.58 -1.93 -26.00
C ARG A 721 0.42 -0.59 -25.27
N ALA A 722 -0.23 -0.59 -24.10
CA ALA A 722 -0.43 0.60 -23.27
C ALA A 722 0.89 1.23 -22.79
N TYR A 723 1.99 0.46 -22.70
CA TYR A 723 3.29 0.93 -22.21
C TYR A 723 4.02 1.80 -23.24
N ILE A 724 3.57 1.76 -24.48
CA ILE A 724 4.05 2.62 -25.56
C ILE A 724 3.09 3.79 -25.77
N SER A 725 1.79 3.51 -25.82
CA SER A 725 0.78 4.52 -26.18
C SER A 725 0.34 5.42 -25.03
N GLY A 726 0.47 4.97 -23.77
CA GLY A 726 -0.18 5.58 -22.61
C GLY A 726 -1.71 5.37 -22.58
N ASP A 727 -2.26 4.62 -23.53
CA ASP A 727 -3.70 4.36 -23.64
C ASP A 727 -4.06 3.05 -22.91
N PHE A 728 -4.50 3.20 -21.67
CA PHE A 728 -4.97 2.11 -20.81
C PHE A 728 -6.47 1.78 -21.00
N SER A 729 -7.11 2.16 -22.10
CA SER A 729 -8.57 1.96 -22.28
C SER A 729 -9.03 0.51 -22.18
N VAL A 730 -8.23 -0.46 -22.62
CA VAL A 730 -8.53 -1.89 -22.48
C VAL A 730 -8.50 -2.34 -21.02
N GLN A 731 -7.47 -1.90 -20.28
CA GLN A 731 -7.32 -2.15 -18.85
C GLN A 731 -8.45 -1.49 -18.05
N VAL A 732 -8.85 -0.27 -18.44
CA VAL A 732 -9.99 0.43 -17.83
C VAL A 732 -11.30 -0.35 -18.05
N ASP A 733 -11.54 -0.90 -19.24
CA ASP A 733 -12.74 -1.72 -19.52
C ASP A 733 -12.73 -3.04 -18.75
N ALA A 734 -11.59 -3.73 -18.68
CA ALA A 734 -11.43 -4.94 -17.91
C ALA A 734 -11.65 -4.71 -16.40
N MET A 735 -11.03 -3.65 -15.85
CA MET A 735 -11.18 -3.26 -14.45
C MET A 735 -12.61 -2.79 -14.13
N ASP A 736 -13.26 -2.06 -15.04
CA ASP A 736 -14.68 -1.69 -14.90
C ASP A 736 -15.57 -2.92 -14.80
N ASN A 737 -15.33 -3.94 -15.63
CA ASN A 737 -16.07 -5.19 -15.53
C ASN A 737 -15.85 -5.88 -14.17
N THR A 738 -14.61 -6.01 -13.71
CA THR A 738 -14.29 -6.61 -12.39
C THR A 738 -14.98 -5.84 -11.26
N ILE A 739 -14.75 -4.54 -11.14
CA ILE A 739 -15.27 -3.75 -10.01
C ILE A 739 -16.79 -3.60 -10.08
N SER A 740 -17.40 -3.47 -11.27
CA SER A 740 -18.87 -3.40 -11.37
C SER A 740 -19.55 -4.69 -10.90
N ASN A 741 -18.93 -5.86 -11.08
CA ASN A 741 -19.47 -7.12 -10.55
C ASN A 741 -19.33 -7.21 -9.02
N LEU A 742 -18.24 -6.69 -8.44
CA LEU A 742 -18.08 -6.55 -6.98
C LEU A 742 -19.13 -5.59 -6.39
N GLU A 743 -19.29 -4.42 -7.03
CA GLU A 743 -20.28 -3.39 -6.66
C GLU A 743 -21.71 -3.90 -6.69
N SER A 744 -22.07 -4.69 -7.72
CA SER A 744 -23.41 -5.26 -7.85
C SER A 744 -23.82 -6.18 -6.69
N GLN A 745 -22.86 -6.60 -5.87
CA GLN A 745 -23.05 -7.51 -4.74
C GLN A 745 -22.63 -6.88 -3.40
N LEU A 746 -22.32 -5.57 -3.39
CA LEU A 746 -21.88 -4.83 -2.19
C LEU A 746 -20.64 -5.44 -1.53
N LEU A 747 -19.77 -6.10 -2.30
CA LEU A 747 -18.58 -6.76 -1.76
C LEU A 747 -17.49 -5.74 -1.44
N SER A 748 -16.87 -5.91 -0.28
CA SER A 748 -15.57 -5.29 0.02
C SER A 748 -14.46 -6.04 -0.73
N TYR A 749 -13.37 -5.37 -1.07
CA TYR A 749 -12.29 -6.00 -1.83
C TYR A 749 -10.94 -5.28 -1.67
N ALA A 750 -9.86 -6.01 -1.92
CA ALA A 750 -8.52 -5.47 -2.13
C ALA A 750 -8.01 -5.83 -3.54
N LEU A 751 -7.60 -4.82 -4.30
CA LEU A 751 -7.05 -5.04 -5.64
C LEU A 751 -5.62 -5.58 -5.56
N TRP A 752 -5.30 -6.61 -6.33
CA TRP A 752 -3.93 -7.03 -6.59
C TRP A 752 -3.40 -6.24 -7.80
N ASN A 753 -2.42 -5.36 -7.65
CA ASN A 753 -1.79 -4.91 -6.39
C ASN A 753 -1.33 -3.43 -6.47
N TYR A 754 -0.68 -2.90 -5.43
CA TYR A 754 0.10 -1.67 -5.48
C TYR A 754 1.56 -1.98 -5.13
N THR A 755 2.44 -1.85 -6.12
CA THR A 755 3.87 -2.14 -6.05
C THR A 755 4.62 -0.90 -6.54
N THR A 756 5.50 -0.38 -5.69
CA THR A 756 6.12 0.94 -5.87
C THR A 756 7.25 0.91 -6.88
N ASP A 757 7.92 -0.22 -6.99
CA ASP A 757 9.04 -0.52 -7.88
C ASP A 757 8.62 -1.38 -9.09
N ASN A 758 7.32 -1.42 -9.42
CA ASN A 758 6.83 -2.15 -10.59
C ASN A 758 7.41 -1.58 -11.90
N SER A 759 7.96 -2.43 -12.74
CA SER A 759 8.47 -2.09 -14.07
C SER A 759 7.51 -2.51 -15.20
N HIS A 760 7.54 -1.79 -16.32
CA HIS A 760 6.89 -2.23 -17.57
C HIS A 760 7.50 -3.50 -18.14
N GLU A 761 8.78 -3.75 -17.88
CA GLU A 761 9.52 -4.89 -18.43
C GLU A 761 9.36 -6.15 -17.57
N PHE A 762 9.54 -6.00 -16.26
CA PHE A 762 9.61 -7.14 -15.32
C PHE A 762 8.43 -7.22 -14.34
N GLY A 763 7.43 -6.35 -14.49
CA GLY A 763 6.26 -6.36 -13.61
C GLY A 763 6.60 -5.94 -12.18
N ASP A 764 6.06 -6.61 -11.18
CA ASP A 764 6.31 -6.36 -9.76
C ASP A 764 7.62 -6.98 -9.24
N LEU A 765 8.51 -7.37 -10.17
CA LEU A 765 9.81 -8.02 -9.94
C LEU A 765 9.71 -9.44 -9.38
N TRP A 766 8.51 -9.99 -9.19
CA TRP A 766 8.30 -11.36 -8.78
C TRP A 766 7.64 -12.15 -9.92
N ASN A 767 8.33 -13.18 -10.39
CA ASN A 767 7.86 -14.09 -11.45
C ASN A 767 7.23 -13.43 -12.70
N LEU A 768 7.65 -12.19 -13.02
CA LEU A 768 7.12 -11.35 -14.10
C LEU A 768 5.62 -11.02 -13.99
N GLU A 769 5.05 -11.10 -12.79
CA GLU A 769 3.66 -10.70 -12.57
C GLU A 769 3.50 -9.21 -12.76
N ASP A 770 2.46 -8.79 -13.48
CA ASP A 770 2.28 -7.39 -13.83
C ASP A 770 0.83 -6.95 -13.60
N LEU A 771 0.40 -7.00 -12.34
CA LEU A 771 -0.97 -6.68 -11.92
C LEU A 771 -1.07 -5.33 -11.19
N SER A 772 0.04 -4.63 -10.98
CA SER A 772 0.02 -3.41 -10.16
C SER A 772 -0.82 -2.28 -10.75
N ILE A 773 -1.55 -1.52 -9.94
CA ILE A 773 -2.31 -0.35 -10.42
C ILE A 773 -1.41 0.88 -10.61
N SER A 774 -0.12 0.78 -10.27
CA SER A 774 0.85 1.87 -10.32
C SER A 774 2.19 1.40 -10.87
N SER A 775 2.93 2.28 -11.56
CA SER A 775 4.32 2.02 -11.95
C SER A 775 5.08 3.34 -12.16
N PRO A 776 6.35 3.46 -11.70
CA PRO A 776 7.23 4.56 -12.05
C PRO A 776 7.42 4.73 -13.56
N ASP A 777 7.46 3.64 -14.33
CA ASP A 777 7.59 3.70 -15.80
C ASP A 777 6.36 4.34 -16.45
N SER A 778 5.17 4.06 -15.91
CA SER A 778 3.93 4.74 -16.35
C SER A 778 3.94 6.22 -15.99
N GLU A 779 4.48 6.58 -14.83
CA GLU A 779 4.66 7.99 -14.44
C GLU A 779 5.59 8.72 -15.41
N MET A 780 6.73 8.12 -15.73
CA MET A 780 7.68 8.69 -16.70
C MET A 780 7.07 8.82 -18.10
N LEU A 781 6.27 7.84 -18.54
CA LEU A 781 5.54 7.89 -19.80
C LEU A 781 4.51 9.02 -19.79
N ALA A 782 3.70 9.14 -18.73
CA ALA A 782 2.69 10.18 -18.60
C ALA A 782 3.31 11.59 -18.64
N ILE A 783 4.42 11.79 -17.91
CA ILE A 783 5.19 13.05 -17.92
C ILE A 783 5.68 13.36 -19.35
N ARG A 784 6.25 12.37 -20.04
CA ARG A 784 6.73 12.53 -21.42
C ARG A 784 5.59 12.92 -22.38
N LEU A 785 4.45 12.24 -22.31
CA LEU A 785 3.29 12.51 -23.14
C LEU A 785 2.66 13.88 -22.83
N ALA A 786 2.81 14.38 -21.61
CA ALA A 786 2.37 15.72 -21.19
C ALA A 786 3.37 16.84 -21.51
N GLY A 787 4.48 16.54 -22.21
CA GLY A 787 5.49 17.53 -22.60
C GLY A 787 6.62 17.75 -21.58
N GLY A 788 6.73 16.92 -20.54
CA GLY A 788 7.92 16.84 -19.69
C GLY A 788 8.06 17.85 -18.56
N HIS A 789 7.04 18.69 -18.30
CA HIS A 789 7.18 19.87 -17.43
C HIS A 789 6.38 19.81 -16.13
N THR A 790 5.56 18.79 -15.89
CA THR A 790 4.72 18.70 -14.69
C THR A 790 4.52 17.24 -14.28
N ARG A 791 4.86 16.94 -13.03
CA ARG A 791 4.57 15.66 -12.37
C ARG A 791 3.32 15.81 -11.52
N ARG A 792 2.36 14.90 -11.68
CA ARG A 792 1.11 14.82 -10.90
C ARG A 792 1.10 13.54 -10.11
N LEU A 793 0.47 13.55 -8.93
CA LEU A 793 0.36 12.36 -8.08
C LEU A 793 -0.27 11.16 -8.80
N ASP A 794 -1.18 11.42 -9.74
CA ASP A 794 -1.88 10.41 -10.54
C ASP A 794 -1.06 9.84 -11.71
N ASP A 795 0.10 10.41 -12.04
CA ASP A 795 0.82 10.03 -13.27
C ASP A 795 1.30 8.57 -13.24
N SER A 796 1.54 8.00 -12.05
CA SER A 796 1.92 6.58 -11.92
C SER A 796 0.74 5.61 -12.13
N ALA A 797 -0.50 6.10 -12.07
CA ALA A 797 -1.70 5.27 -12.13
C ALA A 797 -1.85 4.61 -13.50
N ARG A 798 -2.03 3.30 -13.50
CA ARG A 798 -2.30 2.50 -14.70
C ARG A 798 -3.82 2.36 -14.85
N GLY A 799 -4.43 3.14 -15.72
CA GLY A 799 -5.88 3.07 -15.93
C GLY A 799 -6.73 3.60 -14.75
N LEU A 800 -6.37 4.76 -14.19
CA LEU A 800 -7.01 5.40 -13.02
C LEU A 800 -8.56 5.35 -13.02
N LYS A 801 -9.19 5.62 -14.17
CA LYS A 801 -10.67 5.60 -14.32
C LYS A 801 -11.31 4.24 -14.06
N GLY A 802 -10.55 3.16 -14.18
CA GLY A 802 -11.04 1.81 -13.92
C GLY A 802 -11.30 1.61 -12.43
N PHE A 803 -10.38 2.06 -11.56
CA PHE A 803 -10.39 1.75 -10.13
C PHE A 803 -10.75 2.92 -9.20
N ALA A 804 -10.45 4.18 -9.55
CA ALA A 804 -10.82 5.35 -8.76
C ALA A 804 -12.26 5.76 -9.07
N ARG A 805 -13.23 5.06 -8.43
CA ARG A 805 -14.67 5.18 -8.69
C ARG A 805 -15.41 5.83 -7.50
N PRO A 806 -16.49 6.59 -7.75
CA PRO A 806 -17.35 7.05 -6.66
C PRO A 806 -17.96 5.88 -5.91
N HIS A 807 -17.99 5.94 -4.58
CA HIS A 807 -18.57 4.89 -3.75
C HIS A 807 -18.88 5.39 -2.34
N ALA A 808 -19.88 4.77 -1.72
CA ALA A 808 -20.14 4.94 -0.29
C ALA A 808 -19.06 4.21 0.50
N ARG A 809 -18.36 4.95 1.36
CA ARG A 809 -17.35 4.40 2.28
C ARG A 809 -18.01 3.85 3.53
N LYS A 810 -18.96 4.60 4.08
CA LYS A 810 -19.68 4.29 5.33
C LYS A 810 -21.14 4.69 5.18
N ILE A 811 -22.06 3.80 5.54
CA ILE A 811 -23.49 3.93 5.27
C ILE A 811 -24.26 3.87 6.58
N SER A 812 -25.04 4.91 6.87
CA SER A 812 -25.88 5.01 8.06
C SER A 812 -27.20 4.24 7.87
N GLY A 813 -27.11 2.95 7.54
CA GLY A 813 -28.24 2.06 7.30
C GLY A 813 -27.83 0.81 6.52
N LEU A 814 -28.80 -0.05 6.22
CA LEU A 814 -28.59 -1.31 5.50
C LEU A 814 -28.49 -1.04 3.98
N PRO A 815 -27.33 -1.23 3.33
CA PRO A 815 -27.19 -1.00 1.90
C PRO A 815 -28.00 -1.99 1.08
N LEU A 816 -28.76 -1.47 0.13
CA LEU A 816 -29.45 -2.25 -0.90
C LEU A 816 -28.69 -2.22 -2.22
N LYS A 817 -27.99 -1.11 -2.50
CA LYS A 817 -27.26 -0.90 -3.75
C LYS A 817 -26.20 0.19 -3.57
N SER A 818 -25.01 -0.03 -4.13
CA SER A 818 -23.95 0.96 -4.24
C SER A 818 -23.15 0.67 -5.51
N ALA A 819 -23.54 1.31 -6.62
CA ALA A 819 -23.03 0.95 -7.94
C ALA A 819 -22.69 2.18 -8.79
N PHE A 820 -21.55 2.12 -9.48
CA PHE A 820 -21.13 3.16 -10.43
C PHE A 820 -21.21 2.65 -11.87
N THR A 821 -21.87 3.41 -12.75
CA THR A 821 -21.93 3.13 -14.19
C THR A 821 -20.98 4.06 -14.93
N MET A 822 -19.79 3.56 -15.29
CA MET A 822 -18.72 4.35 -15.89
C MET A 822 -19.11 5.05 -17.21
N SER A 823 -19.91 4.41 -18.06
CA SER A 823 -20.34 4.98 -19.35
C SER A 823 -21.22 6.22 -19.24
N LYS A 824 -21.86 6.42 -18.08
CA LYS A 824 -22.69 7.58 -17.76
C LYS A 824 -22.07 8.50 -16.70
N ALA A 825 -21.01 8.03 -16.04
CA ALA A 825 -20.48 8.60 -14.80
C ALA A 825 -21.56 8.81 -13.71
N GLU A 826 -22.51 7.87 -13.62
CA GLU A 826 -23.59 7.91 -12.61
C GLU A 826 -23.30 6.92 -11.49
N TYR A 827 -23.26 7.41 -10.25
CA TYR A 827 -23.20 6.58 -9.04
C TYR A 827 -24.53 6.62 -8.31
N ILE A 828 -25.04 5.45 -7.93
CA ILE A 828 -26.31 5.28 -7.22
C ILE A 828 -26.04 4.55 -5.90
N LEU A 829 -26.52 5.13 -4.81
CA LEU A 829 -26.62 4.52 -3.50
C LEU A 829 -28.09 4.40 -3.09
N GLU A 830 -28.52 3.21 -2.67
CA GLU A 830 -29.84 2.95 -2.08
C GLU A 830 -29.64 2.17 -0.77
N TYR A 831 -30.31 2.59 0.31
CA TYR A 831 -30.22 1.92 1.62
C TYR A 831 -31.47 2.16 2.46
N GLU A 832 -31.67 1.32 3.48
CA GLU A 832 -32.78 1.40 4.43
C GLU A 832 -32.31 1.80 5.83
N THR A 833 -33.10 2.61 6.54
CA THR A 833 -32.87 2.91 7.97
C THR A 833 -32.97 1.64 8.80
N THR A 834 -31.99 1.39 9.66
CA THR A 834 -31.95 0.28 10.62
C THR A 834 -32.65 0.66 11.93
N LYS A 835 -32.97 -0.34 12.77
CA LYS A 835 -33.62 -0.10 14.08
C LYS A 835 -32.72 0.67 15.07
N VAL A 836 -31.42 0.67 14.83
CA VAL A 836 -30.42 1.40 15.61
C VAL A 836 -29.96 2.55 14.73
N GLU A 837 -30.32 3.78 15.11
CA GLU A 837 -29.84 4.97 14.41
C GLU A 837 -28.32 5.08 14.62
N SER A 838 -27.59 5.20 13.52
CA SER A 838 -26.17 5.53 13.58
C SER A 838 -26.03 6.99 14.01
N SER A 839 -25.02 7.25 14.85
CA SER A 839 -24.72 8.59 15.35
C SER A 839 -23.98 9.47 14.33
N ALA A 840 -23.56 8.89 13.20
CA ALA A 840 -22.84 9.58 12.15
C ALA A 840 -23.53 9.45 10.78
N PRO A 841 -23.43 10.46 9.91
CA PRO A 841 -24.01 10.45 8.56
C PRO A 841 -23.29 9.49 7.60
N THR A 842 -23.93 9.20 6.47
CA THR A 842 -23.35 8.42 5.36
C THR A 842 -22.22 9.21 4.68
N GLU A 843 -21.11 8.57 4.34
CA GLU A 843 -19.95 9.14 3.64
C GLU A 843 -19.79 8.54 2.24
N ILE A 844 -19.71 9.39 1.22
CA ILE A 844 -19.55 9.00 -0.19
C ILE A 844 -18.31 9.69 -0.77
N TYR A 845 -17.37 8.90 -1.26
CA TYR A 845 -16.19 9.37 -1.96
C TYR A 845 -16.50 9.65 -3.44
N VAL A 846 -16.02 10.78 -3.97
CA VAL A 846 -16.23 11.20 -5.36
C VAL A 846 -14.93 11.70 -6.01
N PRO A 847 -14.30 10.91 -6.90
CA PRO A 847 -13.08 11.30 -7.61
C PRO A 847 -13.36 12.21 -8.82
N TYR A 848 -12.53 13.23 -9.03
CA TYR A 848 -12.70 14.19 -10.12
C TYR A 848 -12.42 13.61 -11.51
N VAL A 849 -11.72 12.48 -11.60
CA VAL A 849 -11.36 11.83 -12.88
C VAL A 849 -12.57 11.48 -13.75
N HIS A 850 -13.75 11.32 -13.14
CA HIS A 850 -15.03 11.07 -13.84
C HIS A 850 -15.87 12.34 -14.06
N TYR A 851 -15.52 13.46 -13.42
CA TYR A 851 -16.32 14.69 -13.39
C TYR A 851 -15.52 15.95 -13.73
N PRO A 852 -14.84 16.02 -14.89
CA PRO A 852 -14.04 17.20 -15.27
C PRO A 852 -14.87 18.49 -15.38
N GLY A 853 -16.18 18.38 -15.65
CA GLY A 853 -17.15 19.49 -15.65
C GLY A 853 -17.90 19.68 -14.33
N GLY A 854 -17.47 19.00 -13.26
CA GLY A 854 -18.17 18.89 -11.98
C GLY A 854 -19.37 17.94 -12.00
N TYR A 855 -19.92 17.67 -10.82
CA TYR A 855 -21.06 16.78 -10.61
C TYR A 855 -22.22 17.48 -9.89
N ARG A 856 -23.35 16.78 -9.79
CA ARG A 856 -24.53 17.10 -9.00
C ARG A 856 -24.86 15.92 -8.11
N VAL A 857 -25.30 16.22 -6.89
CA VAL A 857 -25.87 15.23 -5.97
C VAL A 857 -27.38 15.45 -5.91
N THR A 858 -28.15 14.38 -6.09
CA THR A 858 -29.60 14.37 -5.91
C THR A 858 -29.93 13.35 -4.84
N THR A 859 -30.71 13.74 -3.83
CA THR A 859 -31.13 12.86 -2.74
C THR A 859 -32.66 12.73 -2.71
N SER A 860 -33.17 11.60 -2.22
CA SER A 860 -34.62 11.42 -1.98
C SER A 860 -35.15 12.27 -0.83
N ASP A 861 -34.29 12.54 0.14
CA ASP A 861 -34.58 13.20 1.41
C ASP A 861 -33.31 13.83 1.98
N GLY A 862 -33.36 14.32 3.22
CA GLY A 862 -32.18 14.78 3.93
C GLY A 862 -31.43 15.95 3.29
N HIS A 863 -30.15 16.10 3.65
CA HIS A 863 -29.26 17.10 3.09
C HIS A 863 -27.83 16.58 2.95
N CYS A 864 -27.08 17.15 2.01
CA CYS A 864 -25.68 16.83 1.77
C CYS A 864 -24.77 18.01 2.10
N THR A 865 -23.61 17.71 2.66
CA THR A 865 -22.44 18.61 2.70
C THR A 865 -21.31 18.00 1.89
N ILE A 866 -20.41 18.84 1.37
CA ILE A 866 -19.30 18.41 0.52
C ILE A 866 -18.01 18.97 1.11
N GLU A 867 -17.15 18.08 1.56
CA GLU A 867 -15.76 18.37 1.90
C GLU A 867 -14.89 18.20 0.65
N LYS A 868 -14.11 19.22 0.31
CA LYS A 868 -13.26 19.23 -0.87
C LYS A 868 -11.84 18.86 -0.51
N HIS A 869 -11.27 17.95 -1.27
CA HIS A 869 -9.85 17.62 -1.21
C HIS A 869 -9.20 17.84 -2.57
N GLU A 870 -7.90 17.61 -2.64
CA GLU A 870 -7.18 17.72 -3.90
C GLU A 870 -7.62 16.59 -4.86
N ASN A 871 -8.47 16.93 -5.84
CA ASN A 871 -9.01 16.06 -6.91
C ASN A 871 -9.98 14.95 -6.49
N TYR A 872 -10.51 15.01 -5.28
CA TYR A 872 -11.68 14.24 -4.88
C TYR A 872 -12.48 15.02 -3.84
N ASP A 873 -13.75 14.66 -3.68
CA ASP A 873 -14.61 15.17 -2.62
C ASP A 873 -15.11 14.03 -1.74
N ILE A 874 -15.44 14.35 -0.49
CA ILE A 874 -16.24 13.52 0.40
C ILE A 874 -17.60 14.19 0.58
N ILE A 875 -18.66 13.49 0.16
CA ILE A 875 -20.04 13.91 0.40
C ILE A 875 -20.50 13.26 1.70
N THR A 876 -20.99 14.08 2.61
CA THR A 876 -21.65 13.63 3.82
C THR A 876 -23.15 13.78 3.65
N TYR A 877 -23.90 12.68 3.76
CA TYR A 877 -25.36 12.64 3.60
C TYR A 877 -26.06 12.34 4.92
N ALA A 878 -26.74 13.36 5.45
CA ALA A 878 -27.62 13.25 6.62
C ALA A 878 -29.06 13.07 6.14
N HIS A 879 -29.54 11.83 6.20
CA HIS A 879 -30.88 11.45 5.77
C HIS A 879 -31.95 11.87 6.80
N ASP A 880 -33.22 11.93 6.39
CA ASP A 880 -34.34 12.13 7.30
C ASP A 880 -34.68 10.81 7.99
N SER A 881 -34.51 10.74 9.31
CA SER A 881 -34.76 9.52 10.09
C SER A 881 -36.21 9.04 10.08
N LYS A 882 -37.16 9.87 9.61
CA LYS A 882 -38.57 9.46 9.42
C LYS A 882 -38.81 8.73 8.11
N VAL A 883 -37.88 8.79 7.17
CA VAL A 883 -37.95 8.11 5.88
C VAL A 883 -37.27 6.75 6.02
N HIS A 884 -37.91 5.69 5.51
CA HIS A 884 -37.35 4.34 5.64
C HIS A 884 -36.35 3.99 4.54
N LYS A 885 -36.55 4.50 3.31
CA LYS A 885 -35.72 4.21 2.13
C LYS A 885 -35.07 5.47 1.61
N HIS A 886 -33.76 5.42 1.43
CA HIS A 886 -32.96 6.55 0.99
C HIS A 886 -32.28 6.25 -0.34
N HIS A 887 -32.14 7.28 -1.16
CA HIS A 887 -31.51 7.21 -2.46
C HIS A 887 -30.63 8.44 -2.67
N VAL A 888 -29.38 8.21 -3.09
CA VAL A 888 -28.42 9.24 -3.48
C VAL A 888 -27.92 8.95 -4.89
N LEU A 889 -28.01 9.94 -5.77
CA LEU A 889 -27.49 9.91 -7.13
C LEU A 889 -26.41 10.98 -7.29
N VAL A 890 -25.20 10.55 -7.65
CA VAL A 890 -24.12 11.45 -8.10
C VAL A 890 -24.01 11.33 -9.62
N SER A 891 -24.19 12.44 -10.32
CA SER A 891 -24.20 12.47 -11.79
C SER A 891 -23.43 13.68 -12.33
N PRO A 892 -22.87 13.61 -13.56
CA PRO A 892 -22.13 14.73 -14.13
C PRO A 892 -23.07 15.91 -14.41
N ARG A 893 -22.58 17.15 -14.24
CA ARG A 893 -23.37 18.36 -14.57
C ARG A 893 -23.70 18.46 -16.06
N VAL A 894 -22.81 17.96 -16.89
CA VAL A 894 -22.96 17.84 -18.34
C VAL A 894 -23.00 16.36 -18.67
N PRO A 895 -24.11 15.83 -19.22
CA PRO A 895 -24.19 14.43 -19.61
C PRO A 895 -23.02 14.04 -20.50
N ILE A 896 -22.39 12.91 -20.20
CA ILE A 896 -21.36 12.35 -21.07
C ILE A 896 -22.06 11.96 -22.38
N ARG A 897 -21.71 12.62 -23.49
CA ARG A 897 -22.17 12.18 -24.81
C ARG A 897 -21.61 10.77 -25.02
N GLY A 898 -22.50 9.78 -25.03
CA GLY A 898 -22.14 8.39 -25.23
C GLY A 898 -21.25 8.23 -26.48
N ASP A 899 -20.26 7.36 -26.36
CA ASP A 899 -19.37 6.98 -27.45
C ASP A 899 -20.19 6.60 -28.69
N GLN A 900 -19.99 7.33 -29.79
CA GLN A 900 -20.70 7.12 -31.06
C GLN A 900 -20.30 5.83 -31.77
N ARG A 901 -19.47 4.96 -31.16
CA ARG A 901 -19.12 3.63 -31.74
C ARG A 901 -20.34 2.75 -32.02
N GLY A 902 -21.46 2.93 -31.31
CA GLY A 902 -22.73 2.28 -31.64
C GLY A 902 -23.32 2.71 -33.00
N ALA A 903 -23.02 3.92 -33.48
CA ALA A 903 -23.49 4.42 -34.78
C ALA A 903 -22.77 3.75 -35.97
N TYR A 904 -21.58 3.18 -35.73
CA TYR A 904 -20.78 2.49 -36.75
C TYR A 904 -20.87 0.96 -36.69
N ALA A 905 -21.61 0.38 -35.74
CA ALA A 905 -21.87 -1.06 -35.70
C ALA A 905 -22.42 -1.62 -37.03
N PRO A 906 -23.35 -0.94 -37.74
CA PRO A 906 -23.76 -1.38 -39.08
C PRO A 906 -22.62 -1.34 -40.11
N LEU A 907 -21.70 -0.38 -39.99
CA LEU A 907 -20.55 -0.21 -40.88
C LEU A 907 -19.51 -1.33 -40.65
N TYR A 908 -19.22 -1.69 -39.40
CA TYR A 908 -18.31 -2.79 -39.08
C TYR A 908 -18.89 -4.16 -39.46
N ILE A 909 -20.20 -4.35 -39.28
CA ILE A 909 -20.90 -5.55 -39.77
C ILE A 909 -20.85 -5.60 -41.31
N ALA A 910 -21.04 -4.47 -42.00
CA ALA A 910 -20.93 -4.40 -43.45
C ALA A 910 -19.50 -4.69 -43.94
N ILE A 911 -18.46 -4.17 -43.27
CA ILE A 911 -17.06 -4.45 -43.61
C ILE A 911 -16.70 -5.92 -43.35
N ALA A 912 -17.16 -6.51 -42.24
CA ALA A 912 -16.96 -7.93 -41.94
C ALA A 912 -17.69 -8.84 -42.93
N ALA A 913 -18.91 -8.48 -43.34
CA ALA A 913 -19.65 -9.18 -44.39
C ALA A 913 -18.93 -9.10 -45.74
N ILE A 914 -18.40 -7.92 -46.12
CA ILE A 914 -17.62 -7.76 -47.36
C ILE A 914 -16.31 -8.58 -47.29
N ALA A 915 -15.62 -8.60 -46.16
CA ALA A 915 -14.40 -9.39 -45.96
C ALA A 915 -14.65 -10.92 -46.03
N LEU A 916 -15.85 -11.40 -45.69
CA LEU A 916 -16.27 -12.79 -45.83
C LEU A 916 -16.79 -13.12 -47.24
N ILE A 917 -17.41 -12.16 -47.94
CA ILE A 917 -18.00 -12.36 -49.27
C ILE A 917 -16.93 -12.32 -50.38
N VAL A 918 -15.90 -11.49 -50.23
CA VAL A 918 -14.84 -11.33 -51.25
C VAL A 918 -14.04 -12.62 -51.53
N PRO A 919 -13.63 -13.43 -50.52
CA PRO A 919 -12.98 -14.72 -50.73
C PRO A 919 -13.92 -15.75 -51.37
N VAL A 920 -15.21 -15.73 -51.01
CA VAL A 920 -16.22 -16.68 -51.53
C VAL A 920 -16.54 -16.39 -53.00
N PHE A 921 -16.62 -15.12 -53.41
CA PHE A 921 -16.80 -14.75 -54.81
C PHE A 921 -15.57 -15.01 -55.69
N THR A 922 -14.35 -14.92 -55.12
CA THR A 922 -13.12 -15.26 -55.85
C THR A 922 -12.93 -16.77 -56.00
N LEU A 923 -13.45 -17.59 -55.06
CA LEU A 923 -13.50 -19.05 -55.18
C LEU A 923 -14.59 -19.54 -56.15
N CYS A 924 -15.73 -18.85 -56.26
CA CYS A 924 -16.81 -19.22 -57.20
C CYS A 924 -16.53 -18.82 -58.66
N LYS A 925 -15.64 -17.87 -58.94
CA LYS A 925 -15.26 -17.47 -60.31
C LYS A 925 -14.16 -18.34 -60.93
N ARG A 926 -13.63 -19.33 -60.19
CA ARG A 926 -12.60 -20.29 -60.64
C ARG A 926 -13.13 -21.73 -60.78
N ARG A 927 -14.45 -21.92 -60.89
CA ARG A 927 -15.06 -23.18 -61.33
C ARG A 927 -15.72 -23.02 -62.68
#